data_AF-A0A177JNF6-F1
#
_entry.id   AF-A0A177JNF6-F1
#
_cell.length_a   1.000
_cell.length_b   1.000
_cell.length_c   1.000
_cell.angle_alpha   90.00
_cell.angle_beta   90.00
_cell.angle_gamma   90.00
#
_symmetry.space_group_name_H-M   'P 1'
#
loop_
_entity.id
_entity.type
_entity.pdbx_description
1 polymer ?
#
loop_
_entity_poly.entity_id
_entity_poly.type
_entity_poly.pdbx_seq_one_letter_code
_entity_poly.pdbx_strand_id
1 'polypeptide(L)'
;MNNLVDTFNDYIENGVETAYQTAIKNGFVGTEQEWLASLKGQDGRDGSQVGLSAIVNWTEYTGQAAGSSGATILVPVTAGDPPPNLTQSAQVLLPYDALDLGVALYAKPQTSALALIIGLVNAPEPLPGGSDEELDLSGSGTVYGDPGTIFPLGIYLAGSTANFTLTAPSSFPLRIERRNEISVPVASQWNITSAGSPYAVAGDAVSTSNVLYKRVYSGSGGTSSDNSQMINGRLRLMRHIHLASDPLALNFRQTTNDGTTQTPASIRLTFSGIVNNDYPILASLYDYMVGEFTLRRHWSGNTLQVTVGRGSSQTQITSVDDAVFASGSLKTWSVEFIDNVGGVGGTIRFYSDGVQIGPDQTCEVKLRATPAMAIECNSTGNNTSDSVNNLDVAYIGVSFGKPETQSSYDPVSSGAISAADLEMLCVDARSFSTAQAPVTISYAAAGQQAFNMEVVVGDMVLPAGRAYKVVLEDWSTGSAVPHPNELIMTRPAAQNCRFEDADLYGAQAPWTEVLPKGAVPNINGINYYCEGIRMGTYVQFQFGYDWDTTQMPHNPFGDPQGKDSYMVPHKWVIYDNTGAMLGRVQQENGEPLNSTTTPVSWGGALDGRGVPIVTTANKWTPKGTVRSGVIWRSHSEPPAYSQADIWKRVPTYDMVVPFASQTGYSVNGGDLRVGTGEQLNGFANYRWMPWTSSTYNDIITAGQNTQNPWKLGSDQAGITPNAGVWLKYTPFNQMGRSPITGPGGVRDDRQIMPEPVARYARDITTRRPHDNREMKQIALDYLTGYVSDPYHCFENGRLTPLYKGNARRPITLRNHYYGGGESGTPPEQAYYIQGGRPYEFVTANNPLRVQVPYAGATSDKPYFGTNQIDQDHAHQYPHWGSMLWQTPEFAMLGHKFGDQARLYLPWILNNAWGEAGEFASRGAAWKFMHAALAWKTGSSNSSRLYSRADIMDWVVFDFEGFYDAFYDSTPGFLNPPVNISEGGNAAMFAGAQRFGPCLWNSDYGVWQHEFMIGYWMSALHAAEKIGFNKALRDASPKAKAVLDWLITMHQKRITGRLNGGMQVNSYEIDYTIPLWTPAMISAAGGNAANLPQTFAALATAQGANKAPSWDAWTGGGRDGQSMDQLLAGPHLLLDMGRTDSALTTAATTSDGYFQSKLASETAKGANTAGSGWFQFHQATNNKPFKP
;
A
#
# COMPACT_ATOMS: atom_id res chain seq x y z
N MET A 1 28.13 -64.17 -5.29
CA MET A 1 28.62 -65.04 -6.38
C MET A 1 29.13 -66.33 -5.75
N ASN A 2 28.75 -67.49 -6.33
CA ASN A 2 29.02 -68.90 -5.96
C ASN A 2 27.86 -69.75 -5.39
N ASN A 3 26.81 -69.17 -4.79
CA ASN A 3 25.70 -70.01 -4.26
C ASN A 3 24.54 -70.29 -5.22
N LEU A 4 24.56 -69.83 -6.47
CA LEU A 4 23.47 -70.08 -7.43
C LEU A 4 23.77 -71.24 -8.39
N VAL A 5 25.02 -71.69 -8.49
CA VAL A 5 25.44 -72.76 -9.40
C VAL A 5 25.50 -74.12 -8.68
N ASP A 6 25.88 -74.14 -7.40
CA ASP A 6 25.87 -75.38 -6.60
C ASP A 6 24.45 -75.82 -6.25
N THR A 7 23.54 -74.88 -5.97
CA THR A 7 22.14 -75.19 -5.66
C THR A 7 21.37 -75.73 -6.87
N PHE A 8 21.72 -75.30 -8.09
CA PHE A 8 21.07 -75.81 -9.31
C PHE A 8 21.48 -77.25 -9.63
N ASN A 9 22.72 -77.64 -9.29
CA ASN A 9 23.21 -79.01 -9.48
C ASN A 9 22.66 -79.99 -8.43
N ASP A 10 22.45 -79.53 -7.18
CA ASP A 10 21.87 -80.37 -6.12
C ASP A 10 20.37 -80.71 -6.38
N TYR A 11 19.63 -79.80 -7.03
CA TYR A 11 18.24 -80.04 -7.44
C TYR A 11 18.09 -81.07 -8.58
N ILE A 12 19.14 -81.32 -9.36
CA ILE A 12 19.12 -82.28 -10.48
C ILE A 12 19.58 -83.68 -10.04
N GLU A 13 20.46 -83.79 -9.03
CA GLU A 13 20.99 -85.09 -8.58
C GLU A 13 20.20 -85.73 -7.41
N ASN A 14 19.43 -84.99 -6.61
CA ASN A 14 18.77 -85.54 -5.41
C ASN A 14 17.23 -85.64 -5.44
N GLY A 15 16.56 -85.18 -6.50
CA GLY A 15 15.10 -85.31 -6.65
C GLY A 15 14.27 -84.52 -5.62
N VAL A 16 13.26 -83.77 -6.07
CA VAL A 16 12.43 -82.94 -5.18
C VAL A 16 11.46 -83.82 -4.39
N GLU A 17 11.60 -83.88 -3.05
CA GLU A 17 10.62 -84.49 -2.14
C GLU A 17 9.25 -83.78 -2.31
N THR A 18 8.14 -84.53 -2.38
CA THR A 18 6.80 -83.94 -2.49
C THR A 18 6.36 -83.27 -1.18
N ALA A 19 5.41 -82.33 -1.26
CA ALA A 19 4.88 -81.64 -0.07
C ALA A 19 4.27 -82.60 0.96
N TYR A 20 3.67 -83.71 0.50
CA TYR A 20 3.19 -84.78 1.37
C TYR A 20 4.35 -85.53 2.07
N GLN A 21 5.45 -85.82 1.35
CA GLN A 21 6.64 -86.44 1.94
C GLN A 21 7.28 -85.53 3.00
N THR A 22 7.27 -84.21 2.77
CA THR A 22 7.67 -83.21 3.77
C THR A 22 6.73 -83.21 4.99
N ALA A 23 5.42 -83.35 4.79
CA ALA A 23 4.45 -83.43 5.88
C ALA A 23 4.66 -84.70 6.74
N ILE A 24 4.92 -85.86 6.14
CA ILE A 24 5.28 -87.09 6.87
C ILE A 24 6.57 -86.88 7.67
N LYS A 25 7.61 -86.31 7.06
CA LYS A 25 8.91 -86.04 7.70
C LYS A 25 8.78 -85.11 8.91
N ASN A 26 7.80 -84.22 8.89
CA ASN A 26 7.47 -83.30 9.98
C ASN A 26 6.42 -83.84 10.97
N GLY A 27 6.08 -85.14 10.91
CA GLY A 27 5.26 -85.81 11.92
C GLY A 27 3.78 -86.01 11.56
N PHE A 28 3.37 -85.77 10.31
CA PHE A 28 2.04 -86.17 9.84
C PHE A 28 1.94 -87.70 9.75
N VAL A 29 1.00 -88.30 10.48
CA VAL A 29 0.70 -89.74 10.43
C VAL A 29 -0.65 -89.92 9.73
N GLY A 30 -0.60 -90.39 8.48
CA GLY A 30 -1.78 -90.60 7.63
C GLY A 30 -1.34 -90.81 6.20
N THR A 31 -2.29 -91.12 5.32
CA THR A 31 -2.11 -91.27 3.87
C THR A 31 -2.11 -89.92 3.16
N GLU A 32 -1.64 -89.87 1.91
CA GLU A 32 -1.61 -88.64 1.10
C GLU A 32 -3.00 -88.03 0.91
N GLN A 33 -4.01 -88.88 0.80
CA GLN A 33 -5.41 -88.46 0.72
C GLN A 33 -5.91 -87.80 2.01
N GLU A 34 -5.53 -88.33 3.17
CA GLU A 34 -5.89 -87.73 4.47
C GLU A 34 -5.18 -86.40 4.68
N TRP A 35 -3.92 -86.28 4.22
CA TRP A 35 -3.20 -85.00 4.22
C TRP A 35 -3.89 -83.96 3.33
N LEU A 36 -4.24 -84.33 2.09
CA LEU A 36 -4.96 -83.43 1.17
C LEU A 36 -6.34 -83.01 1.72
N ALA A 37 -7.04 -83.88 2.45
CA ALA A 37 -8.30 -83.53 3.08
C ALA A 37 -8.13 -82.52 4.23
N SER A 38 -7.01 -82.58 4.96
CA SER A 38 -6.71 -81.63 6.04
C SER A 38 -6.43 -80.19 5.55
N LEU A 39 -6.09 -80.01 4.27
CA LEU A 39 -5.77 -78.71 3.68
C LEU A 39 -6.99 -77.88 3.25
N LYS A 40 -8.22 -78.39 3.36
CA LYS A 40 -9.43 -77.67 2.96
C LYS A 40 -9.93 -76.75 4.08
N GLY A 41 -9.84 -75.42 3.86
CA GLY A 41 -10.49 -74.39 4.69
C GLY A 41 -11.97 -74.18 4.35
N GLN A 42 -12.69 -73.33 5.10
CA GLN A 42 -14.08 -72.95 4.77
C GLN A 42 -14.14 -72.07 3.51
N ASP A 43 -15.17 -72.27 2.68
CA ASP A 43 -15.40 -71.49 1.46
C ASP A 43 -15.67 -70.00 1.76
N GLY A 44 -15.14 -69.12 0.92
CA GLY A 44 -15.52 -67.70 0.90
C GLY A 44 -16.97 -67.50 0.42
N ARG A 45 -17.57 -66.35 0.73
CA ARG A 45 -18.93 -66.03 0.24
C ARG A 45 -18.98 -65.99 -1.29
N ASP A 46 -20.07 -66.52 -1.85
CA ASP A 46 -20.32 -66.61 -3.29
C ASP A 46 -20.48 -65.23 -3.95
N GLY A 47 -19.90 -65.05 -5.14
CA GLY A 47 -19.88 -63.79 -5.89
C GLY A 47 -21.24 -63.35 -6.42
N SER A 48 -22.25 -64.22 -6.32
CA SER A 48 -23.66 -63.93 -6.63
C SER A 48 -24.35 -62.99 -5.62
N GLN A 49 -23.70 -62.65 -4.50
CA GLN A 49 -24.23 -61.76 -3.46
C GLN A 49 -23.61 -60.35 -3.43
N VAL A 50 -22.68 -60.04 -4.33
CA VAL A 50 -22.12 -58.68 -4.53
C VAL A 50 -22.65 -58.11 -5.85
N GLY A 51 -23.74 -57.35 -5.78
CA GLY A 51 -24.53 -56.88 -6.92
C GLY A 51 -23.83 -55.90 -7.86
N LEU A 52 -22.98 -56.42 -8.75
CA LEU A 52 -22.62 -55.76 -10.01
C LEU A 52 -22.97 -56.72 -11.15
N SER A 53 -23.96 -56.35 -11.97
CA SER A 53 -24.24 -57.06 -13.24
C SER A 53 -22.99 -57.05 -14.11
N ALA A 54 -22.73 -58.14 -14.83
CA ALA A 54 -21.54 -58.34 -15.66
C ALA A 54 -21.17 -57.11 -16.50
N ILE A 55 -19.90 -56.69 -16.42
CA ILE A 55 -19.30 -55.72 -17.36
C ILE A 55 -19.31 -56.39 -18.74
N VAL A 56 -20.02 -55.80 -19.70
CA VAL A 56 -20.06 -56.26 -21.09
C VAL A 56 -19.39 -55.24 -22.00
N ASN A 57 -18.70 -55.70 -23.06
CA ASN A 57 -18.18 -54.79 -24.09
C ASN A 57 -19.32 -54.27 -24.98
N TRP A 58 -19.10 -53.14 -25.68
CA TRP A 58 -20.11 -52.56 -26.58
C TRP A 58 -20.61 -53.54 -27.66
N THR A 59 -19.71 -54.39 -28.17
CA THR A 59 -20.01 -55.40 -29.18
C THR A 59 -20.84 -56.58 -28.66
N GLU A 60 -20.95 -56.72 -27.35
CA GLU A 60 -21.67 -57.81 -26.67
C GLU A 60 -23.06 -57.37 -26.17
N TYR A 61 -23.37 -56.08 -26.27
CA TYR A 61 -24.66 -55.54 -25.85
C TYR A 61 -25.76 -55.90 -26.85
N THR A 62 -26.67 -56.77 -26.42
CA THR A 62 -27.95 -57.03 -27.10
C THR A 62 -29.04 -56.34 -26.29
N GLY A 63 -29.87 -55.53 -26.95
CA GLY A 63 -30.86 -54.67 -26.26
C GLY A 63 -31.73 -55.44 -25.24
N GLN A 64 -32.07 -54.79 -24.13
CA GLN A 64 -32.80 -55.43 -23.03
C GLN A 64 -34.32 -55.44 -23.25
N ALA A 65 -34.99 -56.47 -22.73
CA ALA A 65 -36.44 -56.52 -22.64
C ALA A 65 -36.96 -55.49 -21.62
N ALA A 66 -38.09 -54.84 -21.93
CA ALA A 66 -38.70 -53.85 -21.05
C ALA A 66 -38.94 -54.41 -19.63
N GLY A 67 -38.42 -53.71 -18.61
CA GLY A 67 -38.54 -54.11 -17.20
C GLY A 67 -37.36 -54.91 -16.63
N SER A 68 -36.29 -55.13 -17.40
CA SER A 68 -35.07 -55.79 -16.91
C SER A 68 -34.18 -54.87 -16.06
N SER A 69 -33.36 -55.44 -15.18
CA SER A 69 -32.27 -54.73 -14.50
C SER A 69 -31.29 -54.19 -15.56
N GLY A 70 -31.04 -52.87 -15.58
CA GLY A 70 -30.17 -52.23 -16.56
C GLY A 70 -28.78 -52.88 -16.69
N ALA A 71 -28.24 -52.93 -17.91
CA ALA A 71 -26.85 -53.33 -18.15
C ALA A 71 -25.93 -52.12 -17.99
N THR A 72 -24.73 -52.34 -17.42
CA THR A 72 -23.67 -51.33 -17.37
C THR A 72 -22.61 -51.70 -18.39
N ILE A 73 -22.29 -50.79 -19.31
CA ILE A 73 -21.28 -50.97 -20.36
C ILE A 73 -20.10 -50.06 -20.03
N LEU A 74 -18.89 -50.61 -19.97
CA LEU A 74 -17.64 -49.83 -19.89
C LEU A 74 -16.91 -49.97 -21.22
N VAL A 75 -16.72 -48.86 -21.93
CA VAL A 75 -16.02 -48.85 -23.23
C VAL A 75 -14.71 -48.07 -23.08
N PRO A 76 -13.56 -48.73 -22.98
CA PRO A 76 -12.28 -48.05 -23.08
C PRO A 76 -12.10 -47.57 -24.53
N VAL A 77 -11.95 -46.26 -24.72
CA VAL A 77 -11.61 -45.66 -26.01
C VAL A 77 -10.20 -45.09 -25.95
N THR A 78 -9.40 -45.32 -26.98
CA THR A 78 -8.03 -44.80 -27.07
C THR A 78 -8.07 -43.38 -27.62
N ALA A 79 -7.06 -42.56 -27.30
CA ALA A 79 -6.96 -41.21 -27.87
C ALA A 79 -6.94 -41.28 -29.41
N GLY A 80 -7.96 -40.70 -30.05
CA GLY A 80 -8.14 -40.72 -31.51
C GLY A 80 -9.30 -41.59 -32.02
N ASP A 81 -9.89 -42.45 -31.16
CA ASP A 81 -11.06 -43.24 -31.53
C ASP A 81 -12.33 -42.35 -31.60
N PRO A 82 -13.24 -42.56 -32.56
CA PRO A 82 -14.49 -41.81 -32.64
C PRO A 82 -15.41 -42.18 -31.45
N PRO A 83 -16.05 -41.20 -30.79
CA PRO A 83 -16.93 -41.46 -29.66
C PRO A 83 -18.20 -42.21 -30.12
N PRO A 84 -18.79 -43.06 -29.25
CA PRO A 84 -20.06 -43.72 -29.54
C PRO A 84 -21.20 -42.70 -29.69
N ASN A 85 -22.16 -42.98 -30.56
CA ASN A 85 -23.31 -42.10 -30.80
C ASN A 85 -24.37 -42.30 -29.69
N LEU A 86 -24.44 -41.37 -28.74
CA LEU A 86 -25.36 -41.42 -27.61
C LEU A 86 -26.50 -40.40 -27.81
N THR A 87 -27.76 -40.84 -27.63
CA THR A 87 -28.93 -39.94 -27.71
C THR A 87 -29.03 -38.96 -26.54
N GLN A 88 -28.39 -39.27 -25.40
CA GLN A 88 -28.19 -38.39 -24.24
C GLN A 88 -26.85 -38.75 -23.57
N SER A 89 -26.12 -37.76 -23.06
CA SER A 89 -24.83 -37.98 -22.38
C SER A 89 -24.63 -37.02 -21.21
N ALA A 90 -23.83 -37.47 -20.23
CA ALA A 90 -23.27 -36.64 -19.16
C ALA A 90 -21.79 -37.01 -19.02
N GLN A 91 -20.91 -36.01 -18.88
CA GLN A 91 -19.46 -36.21 -18.84
C GLN A 91 -18.89 -35.80 -17.48
N VAL A 92 -17.96 -36.61 -16.99
CA VAL A 92 -17.10 -36.27 -15.86
C VAL A 92 -15.65 -36.32 -16.34
N LEU A 93 -14.91 -35.22 -16.14
CA LEU A 93 -13.50 -35.11 -16.53
C LEU A 93 -12.63 -35.39 -15.29
N LEU A 94 -11.73 -36.37 -15.39
CA LEU A 94 -10.72 -36.65 -14.38
C LEU A 94 -9.38 -36.04 -14.83
N PRO A 95 -8.80 -35.12 -14.05
CA PRO A 95 -7.43 -34.66 -14.27
C PRO A 95 -6.45 -35.82 -14.14
N TYR A 96 -5.50 -35.94 -15.08
CA TYR A 96 -4.54 -37.05 -15.11
C TYR A 96 -3.56 -37.05 -13.92
N ASP A 97 -3.48 -35.94 -13.19
CA ASP A 97 -2.56 -35.65 -12.08
C ASP A 97 -3.16 -35.88 -10.68
N ALA A 98 -4.44 -36.25 -10.58
CA ALA A 98 -5.13 -36.43 -9.31
C ALA A 98 -5.33 -37.93 -8.98
N LEU A 99 -4.34 -38.50 -8.30
CA LEU A 99 -4.20 -39.95 -8.07
C LEU A 99 -5.31 -40.57 -7.18
N ASP A 100 -6.04 -39.75 -6.40
CA ASP A 100 -7.06 -40.20 -5.45
C ASP A 100 -8.51 -39.88 -5.89
N LEU A 101 -8.69 -39.27 -7.08
CA LEU A 101 -10.01 -38.96 -7.63
C LEU A 101 -10.64 -40.21 -8.26
N GLY A 102 -11.89 -40.48 -7.90
CA GLY A 102 -12.70 -41.54 -8.49
C GLY A 102 -13.95 -40.99 -9.17
N VAL A 103 -14.59 -41.83 -9.98
CA VAL A 103 -15.98 -41.62 -10.44
C VAL A 103 -16.84 -42.69 -9.79
N ALA A 104 -17.94 -42.27 -9.16
CA ALA A 104 -19.01 -43.16 -8.74
C ALA A 104 -20.18 -43.02 -9.71
N LEU A 105 -20.65 -44.15 -10.21
CA LEU A 105 -21.96 -44.29 -10.83
C LEU A 105 -22.81 -45.12 -9.87
N TYR A 106 -23.95 -44.60 -9.43
CA TYR A 106 -24.94 -45.42 -8.74
C TYR A 106 -26.34 -45.14 -9.25
N ALA A 107 -27.16 -46.17 -9.20
CA ALA A 107 -28.53 -46.14 -9.65
C ALA A 107 -29.47 -46.08 -8.45
N LYS A 108 -30.28 -45.03 -8.36
CA LYS A 108 -31.26 -44.84 -7.30
C LYS A 108 -32.68 -45.10 -7.83
N PRO A 109 -33.41 -46.10 -7.33
CA PRO A 109 -34.82 -46.28 -7.68
C PRO A 109 -35.65 -45.06 -7.27
N GLN A 110 -36.50 -44.61 -8.18
CA GLN A 110 -37.57 -43.64 -7.93
C GLN A 110 -38.93 -44.28 -8.27
N THR A 111 -40.01 -43.61 -7.88
CA THR A 111 -41.39 -44.13 -7.99
C THR A 111 -41.79 -44.54 -9.41
N SER A 112 -41.16 -43.98 -10.45
CA SER A 112 -41.46 -44.27 -11.87
C SER A 112 -40.23 -44.45 -12.77
N ALA A 113 -39.01 -44.44 -12.21
CA ALA A 113 -37.77 -44.49 -12.99
C ALA A 113 -36.57 -44.93 -12.14
N LEU A 114 -35.48 -45.30 -12.78
CA LEU A 114 -34.18 -45.46 -12.14
C LEU A 114 -33.36 -44.18 -12.41
N ALA A 115 -33.02 -43.42 -11.38
CA ALA A 115 -32.14 -42.27 -11.51
C ALA A 115 -30.68 -42.74 -11.51
N LEU A 116 -30.01 -42.63 -12.66
CA LEU A 116 -28.58 -42.88 -12.78
C LEU A 116 -27.83 -41.60 -12.40
N ILE A 117 -26.98 -41.66 -11.38
CA ILE A 117 -26.23 -40.52 -10.87
C ILE A 117 -24.74 -40.79 -11.10
N ILE A 118 -24.08 -39.90 -11.84
CA ILE A 118 -22.63 -39.90 -12.07
C ILE A 118 -22.03 -38.75 -11.26
N GLY A 119 -21.05 -39.03 -10.41
CA GLY A 119 -20.38 -38.01 -9.60
C GLY A 119 -18.94 -38.37 -9.28
N LEU A 120 -18.17 -37.36 -8.88
CA LEU A 120 -16.80 -37.54 -8.43
C LEU A 120 -16.78 -38.06 -6.98
N VAL A 121 -15.85 -38.95 -6.67
CA VAL A 121 -15.53 -39.40 -5.31
C VAL A 121 -14.20 -38.77 -4.91
N ASN A 122 -14.12 -38.28 -3.66
CA ASN A 122 -12.96 -37.58 -3.11
C ASN A 122 -12.61 -36.26 -3.83
N ALA A 123 -13.53 -35.69 -4.61
CA ALA A 123 -13.34 -34.34 -5.16
C ALA A 123 -13.71 -33.28 -4.12
N PRO A 124 -12.90 -32.21 -3.97
CA PRO A 124 -13.36 -31.00 -3.29
C PRO A 124 -14.65 -30.51 -3.95
N GLU A 125 -15.60 -29.97 -3.18
CA GLU A 125 -16.74 -29.26 -3.78
C GLU A 125 -16.19 -28.19 -4.74
N PRO A 126 -16.59 -28.20 -6.02
CA PRO A 126 -16.16 -27.15 -6.94
C PRO A 126 -16.60 -25.82 -6.36
N LEU A 127 -15.68 -24.85 -6.33
CA LEU A 127 -16.02 -23.50 -5.93
C LEU A 127 -17.15 -23.01 -6.86
N PRO A 128 -18.25 -22.46 -6.32
CA PRO A 128 -19.30 -21.87 -7.15
C PRO A 128 -18.67 -20.83 -8.08
N GLY A 129 -19.06 -20.83 -9.36
CA GLY A 129 -18.39 -20.09 -10.44
C GLY A 129 -18.49 -18.56 -10.39
N GLY A 130 -18.96 -17.98 -9.29
CA GLY A 130 -19.35 -16.57 -9.22
C GLY A 130 -20.80 -16.37 -9.63
N SER A 131 -21.09 -15.23 -10.25
CA SER A 131 -22.40 -14.98 -10.87
C SER A 131 -22.42 -15.62 -12.26
N ASP A 132 -23.52 -16.31 -12.59
CA ASP A 132 -23.77 -16.83 -13.95
C ASP A 132 -24.32 -15.74 -14.90
N GLU A 133 -24.40 -14.49 -14.43
CA GLU A 133 -24.86 -13.35 -15.24
C GLU A 133 -23.81 -12.94 -16.28
N GLU A 134 -24.27 -12.40 -17.41
CA GLU A 134 -23.37 -11.80 -18.41
C GLU A 134 -22.69 -10.55 -17.82
N LEU A 135 -21.41 -10.38 -18.13
CA LEU A 135 -20.64 -9.23 -17.71
C LEU A 135 -21.07 -7.98 -18.48
N ASP A 136 -21.79 -7.09 -17.79
CA ASP A 136 -22.29 -5.82 -18.32
C ASP A 136 -21.73 -4.67 -17.48
N LEU A 137 -21.00 -3.78 -18.15
CA LEU A 137 -20.45 -2.55 -17.58
C LEU A 137 -21.21 -1.30 -18.01
N SER A 138 -22.38 -1.40 -18.63
CA SER A 138 -23.15 -0.24 -19.11
C SER A 138 -23.49 0.76 -17.99
N GLY A 139 -23.37 0.35 -16.73
CA GLY A 139 -23.37 1.22 -15.55
C GLY A 139 -24.78 1.75 -15.28
N SER A 140 -25.49 1.15 -14.34
CA SER A 140 -26.82 1.63 -13.96
C SER A 140 -26.69 3.08 -13.48
N GLY A 141 -27.32 4.02 -14.18
CA GLY A 141 -27.47 5.41 -13.75
C GLY A 141 -28.36 5.57 -12.52
N THR A 142 -28.42 4.58 -11.62
CA THR A 142 -29.28 4.57 -10.44
C THR A 142 -28.50 4.99 -9.20
N VAL A 143 -29.01 6.00 -8.49
CA VAL A 143 -28.49 6.49 -7.21
C VAL A 143 -29.49 6.14 -6.12
N TYR A 144 -29.01 5.61 -5.00
CA TYR A 144 -29.83 5.20 -3.85
C TYR A 144 -29.59 6.09 -2.64
N GLY A 145 -30.58 6.25 -1.78
CA GLY A 145 -30.39 6.87 -0.48
C GLY A 145 -31.53 6.58 0.49
N ASP A 146 -31.22 6.53 1.78
CA ASP A 146 -32.20 6.13 2.79
C ASP A 146 -33.21 7.26 3.09
N PRO A 147 -34.49 6.93 3.36
CA PRO A 147 -35.44 7.90 3.91
C PRO A 147 -34.89 8.57 5.18
N GLY A 148 -35.18 9.85 5.39
CA GLY A 148 -34.70 10.58 6.56
C GLY A 148 -33.29 11.18 6.42
N THR A 149 -32.63 10.99 5.27
CA THR A 149 -31.24 11.44 5.04
C THR A 149 -31.13 12.54 3.98
N ILE A 150 -29.95 13.13 3.84
CA ILE A 150 -29.56 13.91 2.66
C ILE A 150 -28.44 13.13 1.98
N PHE A 151 -28.54 12.92 0.67
CA PHE A 151 -27.51 12.21 -0.08
C PHE A 151 -27.19 12.89 -1.42
N PRO A 152 -25.90 12.96 -1.82
CA PRO A 152 -25.50 13.57 -3.08
C PRO A 152 -25.83 12.67 -4.27
N LEU A 153 -26.08 13.27 -5.43
CA LEU A 153 -26.23 12.54 -6.69
C LEU A 153 -24.88 12.08 -7.29
N GLY A 154 -23.78 12.60 -6.75
CA GLY A 154 -22.42 12.21 -7.16
C GLY A 154 -22.11 12.54 -8.63
N ILE A 155 -22.72 13.58 -9.19
CA ILE A 155 -22.48 14.01 -10.57
C ILE A 155 -21.07 14.61 -10.65
N TYR A 156 -20.29 14.15 -11.62
CA TYR A 156 -18.99 14.72 -11.97
C TYR A 156 -18.96 14.97 -13.48
N LEU A 157 -18.62 16.18 -13.89
CA LEU A 157 -18.71 16.65 -15.28
C LEU A 157 -17.34 16.85 -15.93
N ALA A 158 -16.30 16.21 -15.39
CA ALA A 158 -14.94 16.26 -15.92
C ALA A 158 -14.40 17.69 -16.12
N GLY A 159 -14.76 18.61 -15.22
CA GLY A 159 -14.36 20.02 -15.28
C GLY A 159 -15.04 20.84 -16.38
N SER A 160 -16.16 20.35 -16.93
CA SER A 160 -16.97 21.11 -17.89
C SER A 160 -17.43 22.44 -17.31
N THR A 161 -17.33 23.51 -18.10
CA THR A 161 -17.88 24.83 -17.78
C THR A 161 -19.15 25.14 -18.57
N ALA A 162 -19.71 24.15 -19.27
CA ALA A 162 -20.92 24.32 -20.04
C ALA A 162 -22.15 24.61 -19.15
N ASN A 163 -23.13 25.30 -19.72
CA ASN A 163 -24.46 25.39 -19.12
C ASN A 163 -25.28 24.14 -19.47
N PHE A 164 -26.04 23.66 -18.51
CA PHE A 164 -26.88 22.48 -18.65
C PHE A 164 -28.35 22.84 -18.47
N THR A 165 -29.22 22.00 -19.03
CA THR A 165 -30.65 22.00 -18.72
C THR A 165 -30.95 20.80 -17.85
N LEU A 166 -31.48 21.04 -16.64
CA LEU A 166 -31.94 20.03 -15.70
C LEU A 166 -33.44 19.79 -15.88
N THR A 167 -33.84 18.52 -15.84
CA THR A 167 -35.24 18.08 -15.79
C THR A 167 -35.42 17.15 -14.60
N ALA A 168 -36.33 17.50 -13.69
CA ALA A 168 -36.70 16.71 -12.52
C ALA A 168 -38.18 16.97 -12.15
N PRO A 169 -38.90 16.00 -11.53
CA PRO A 169 -40.25 16.22 -11.05
C PRO A 169 -40.32 17.34 -10.02
N SER A 170 -41.31 18.24 -10.15
CA SER A 170 -41.44 19.41 -9.27
C SER A 170 -41.70 19.09 -7.80
N SER A 171 -42.22 17.89 -7.50
CA SER A 171 -42.47 17.41 -6.14
C SER A 171 -41.26 16.71 -5.49
N PHE A 172 -40.18 16.46 -6.23
CA PHE A 172 -39.02 15.76 -5.72
C PHE A 172 -38.08 16.75 -5.00
N PRO A 173 -37.61 16.47 -3.77
CA PRO A 173 -36.90 17.43 -2.93
C PRO A 173 -35.42 17.55 -3.32
N LEU A 174 -35.15 17.91 -4.56
CA LEU A 174 -33.82 18.16 -5.07
C LEU A 174 -33.28 19.50 -4.53
N ARG A 175 -32.01 19.51 -4.12
CA ARG A 175 -31.33 20.67 -3.54
C ARG A 175 -29.94 20.84 -4.13
N ILE A 176 -29.41 22.06 -4.06
CA ILE A 176 -27.99 22.34 -4.29
C ILE A 176 -27.34 22.50 -2.91
N GLU A 177 -26.33 21.67 -2.62
CA GLU A 177 -25.55 21.83 -1.40
C GLU A 177 -24.58 23.02 -1.57
N ARG A 178 -24.60 23.95 -0.62
CA ARG A 178 -23.64 25.04 -0.48
C ARG A 178 -22.79 24.78 0.74
N ARG A 179 -21.47 24.72 0.56
CA ARG A 179 -20.52 24.49 1.65
C ARG A 179 -19.79 25.77 1.98
N ASN A 180 -19.85 26.20 3.24
CA ASN A 180 -19.14 27.37 3.75
C ASN A 180 -18.15 26.93 4.83
N GLU A 181 -16.90 27.38 4.75
CA GLU A 181 -15.95 27.22 5.85
C GLU A 181 -16.38 28.13 7.02
N ILE A 182 -16.48 27.55 8.21
CA ILE A 182 -16.83 28.21 9.46
C ILE A 182 -15.78 27.89 10.54
N SER A 183 -15.89 28.57 11.68
CA SER A 183 -15.06 28.31 12.85
C SER A 183 -15.96 28.05 14.06
N VAL A 184 -15.82 26.89 14.68
CA VAL A 184 -16.61 26.48 15.85
C VAL A 184 -15.76 26.62 17.11
N PRO A 185 -16.21 27.36 18.14
CA PRO A 185 -15.48 27.49 19.39
C PRO A 185 -15.39 26.14 20.12
N VAL A 186 -14.17 25.72 20.45
CA VAL A 186 -13.88 24.53 21.28
C VAL A 186 -13.02 24.92 22.48
N ALA A 187 -13.11 24.19 23.59
CA ALA A 187 -12.33 24.48 24.80
C ALA A 187 -11.91 23.21 25.55
N SER A 188 -10.70 23.23 26.11
CA SER A 188 -10.18 22.18 26.99
C SER A 188 -9.45 22.77 28.20
N GLN A 189 -9.53 22.07 29.33
CA GLN A 189 -8.90 22.47 30.59
C GLN A 189 -8.37 21.28 31.39
N TRP A 190 -7.28 21.48 32.12
CA TRP A 190 -6.67 20.52 33.03
C TRP A 190 -6.86 20.99 34.47
N ASN A 191 -7.81 20.37 35.17
CA ASN A 191 -8.09 20.69 36.56
C ASN A 191 -7.07 20.02 37.48
N ILE A 192 -6.45 20.80 38.37
CA ILE A 192 -5.46 20.28 39.29
C ILE A 192 -6.14 19.86 40.60
N THR A 193 -6.36 18.55 40.73
CA THR A 193 -7.15 17.97 41.82
C THR A 193 -6.30 17.32 42.92
N SER A 194 -5.00 17.12 42.70
CA SER A 194 -4.11 16.45 43.66
C SER A 194 -2.65 16.91 43.55
N ALA A 195 -1.83 16.56 44.54
CA ALA A 195 -0.39 16.81 44.49
C ALA A 195 0.31 15.93 43.44
N GLY A 196 -0.24 14.75 43.13
CA GLY A 196 0.29 13.84 42.12
C GLY A 196 -0.15 14.22 40.71
N SER A 197 0.63 13.82 39.71
CA SER A 197 0.33 13.96 38.28
C SER A 197 0.49 12.61 37.59
N PRO A 198 -0.11 12.36 36.41
CA PRO A 198 -0.74 13.34 35.49
C PRO A 198 -2.15 13.80 35.89
N TYR A 199 -2.58 14.96 35.35
CA TYR A 199 -3.93 15.51 35.46
C TYR A 199 -4.70 15.33 34.14
N ALA A 200 -5.94 14.82 34.21
CA ALA A 200 -6.77 14.59 33.03
C ALA A 200 -7.31 15.89 32.43
N VAL A 201 -7.46 15.92 31.11
CA VAL A 201 -8.15 17.00 30.40
C VAL A 201 -9.68 16.83 30.45
N ALA A 202 -10.40 17.93 30.49
CA ALA A 202 -11.84 18.00 30.25
C ALA A 202 -12.13 18.99 29.11
N GLY A 203 -13.04 18.64 28.21
CA GLY A 203 -13.43 19.48 27.07
C GLY A 203 -13.20 18.81 25.71
N ASP A 204 -13.23 19.60 24.64
CA ASP A 204 -13.27 19.15 23.25
C ASP A 204 -12.27 19.85 22.30
N ALA A 205 -11.40 20.73 22.83
CA ALA A 205 -10.36 21.40 22.05
C ALA A 205 -9.15 20.51 21.73
N VAL A 206 -8.80 19.58 22.63
CA VAL A 206 -7.71 18.62 22.44
C VAL A 206 -8.18 17.22 22.81
N SER A 207 -7.38 16.21 22.45
CA SER A 207 -7.71 14.82 22.70
C SER A 207 -7.90 14.50 24.18
N THR A 208 -8.85 13.63 24.48
CA THR A 208 -9.14 13.14 25.84
C THR A 208 -8.00 12.32 26.45
N SER A 209 -7.05 11.84 25.64
CA SER A 209 -5.82 11.18 26.09
C SER A 209 -4.73 12.15 26.51
N ASN A 210 -4.83 13.43 26.15
CA ASN A 210 -3.83 14.44 26.50
C ASN A 210 -3.92 14.79 27.99
N VAL A 211 -2.81 14.63 28.71
CA VAL A 211 -2.76 14.89 30.15
C VAL A 211 -1.67 15.90 30.49
N LEU A 212 -1.83 16.58 31.62
CA LEU A 212 -0.87 17.55 32.13
C LEU A 212 0.03 16.91 33.19
N TYR A 213 1.34 16.88 32.94
CA TYR A 213 2.33 16.34 33.86
C TYR A 213 2.90 17.44 34.75
N LYS A 214 3.26 17.05 35.98
CA LYS A 214 4.13 17.84 36.84
C LYS A 214 5.56 17.34 36.66
N ARG A 215 6.47 18.23 36.30
CA ARG A 215 7.86 17.91 35.96
C ARG A 215 8.84 18.67 36.83
N VAL A 216 9.95 18.01 37.15
CA VAL A 216 11.08 18.57 37.88
C VAL A 216 12.25 18.73 36.92
N TYR A 217 12.73 19.96 36.74
CA TYR A 217 13.93 20.20 35.94
C TYR A 217 15.18 19.89 36.76
N SER A 218 15.92 18.85 36.37
CA SER A 218 17.12 18.34 37.04
C SER A 218 18.44 18.71 36.35
N GLY A 219 18.40 19.56 35.32
CA GLY A 219 19.59 20.06 34.62
C GLY A 219 20.43 21.05 35.44
N SER A 220 21.44 21.65 34.80
CA SER A 220 22.30 22.64 35.44
C SER A 220 21.50 23.82 35.99
N GLY A 221 21.57 24.05 37.30
CA GLY A 221 20.78 25.07 37.99
C GLY A 221 19.35 24.67 38.35
N GLY A 222 18.97 23.39 38.18
CA GLY A 222 17.67 22.84 38.56
C GLY A 222 17.53 22.44 40.04
N THR A 223 16.48 21.67 40.35
CA THR A 223 16.24 21.11 41.69
C THR A 223 16.30 19.57 41.68
N SER A 224 16.72 18.96 42.79
CA SER A 224 16.86 17.50 42.92
C SER A 224 15.60 16.81 43.45
N SER A 225 14.60 17.57 43.91
CA SER A 225 13.39 17.01 44.51
C SER A 225 12.16 17.85 44.23
N ASP A 226 11.02 17.17 44.12
CA ASP A 226 9.70 17.80 44.08
C ASP A 226 9.28 18.27 45.48
N ASN A 227 9.19 19.59 45.67
CA ASN A 227 8.71 20.23 46.90
C ASN A 227 7.41 21.02 46.69
N SER A 228 6.64 20.67 45.66
CA SER A 228 5.30 21.21 45.45
C SER A 228 4.29 20.62 46.44
N GLN A 229 3.23 21.37 46.75
CA GLN A 229 2.21 20.94 47.72
C GLN A 229 0.82 21.46 47.36
N MET A 230 -0.22 20.77 47.84
CA MET A 230 -1.59 21.26 47.69
C MET A 230 -1.91 22.29 48.77
N ILE A 231 -2.38 23.46 48.36
CA ILE A 231 -2.83 24.55 49.23
C ILE A 231 -4.27 24.92 48.84
N ASN A 232 -5.22 24.67 49.74
CA ASN A 232 -6.64 25.01 49.55
C ASN A 232 -7.20 24.54 48.19
N GLY A 233 -6.89 23.30 47.81
CA GLY A 233 -7.36 22.69 46.56
C GLY A 233 -6.59 23.10 45.28
N ARG A 234 -5.43 23.76 45.41
CA ARG A 234 -4.57 24.17 44.28
C ARG A 234 -3.15 23.65 44.47
N LEU A 235 -2.44 23.39 43.39
CA LEU A 235 -1.03 23.00 43.46
C LEU A 235 -0.14 24.22 43.53
N ARG A 236 0.66 24.33 44.59
CA ARG A 236 1.72 25.32 44.71
C ARG A 236 2.99 24.81 44.05
N LEU A 237 3.35 25.39 42.92
CA LEU A 237 4.62 25.15 42.23
C LEU A 237 5.75 25.97 42.86
N MET A 238 6.94 25.38 42.83
CA MET A 238 8.20 25.99 43.26
C MET A 238 9.11 26.19 42.06
N ARG A 239 10.19 26.96 42.25
CA ARG A 239 11.17 27.18 41.19
C ARG A 239 11.74 25.83 40.71
N HIS A 240 11.91 25.70 39.39
CA HIS A 240 12.30 24.48 38.67
C HIS A 240 11.26 23.34 38.63
N ILE A 241 10.06 23.57 39.17
CA ILE A 241 8.91 22.66 39.03
C ILE A 241 7.87 23.33 38.14
N HIS A 242 7.47 22.63 37.08
CA HIS A 242 6.57 23.17 36.06
C HIS A 242 5.51 22.15 35.67
N LEU A 243 4.49 22.63 34.98
CA LEU A 243 3.46 21.81 34.38
C LEU A 243 3.66 21.81 32.87
N ALA A 244 3.56 20.64 32.25
CA ALA A 244 3.68 20.48 30.80
C ALA A 244 2.77 19.36 30.32
N SER A 245 2.01 19.60 29.26
CA SER A 245 1.23 18.56 28.61
C SER A 245 2.06 17.77 27.60
N ASP A 246 1.49 16.69 27.08
CA ASP A 246 1.89 16.18 25.77
C ASP A 246 1.58 17.24 24.67
N PRO A 247 2.23 17.19 23.49
CA PRO A 247 1.87 18.03 22.36
C PRO A 247 0.36 18.06 22.11
N LEU A 248 -0.21 19.26 21.99
CA LEU A 248 -1.65 19.46 21.88
C LEU A 248 -2.21 19.05 20.51
N ALA A 249 -1.33 18.92 19.51
CA ALA A 249 -1.69 18.45 18.19
C ALA A 249 -2.71 19.36 17.47
N LEU A 250 -2.56 20.67 17.65
CA LEU A 250 -3.41 21.71 17.09
C LEU A 250 -3.33 21.71 15.55
N ASN A 251 -4.48 21.58 14.88
CA ASN A 251 -4.56 21.47 13.43
C ASN A 251 -5.20 22.71 12.81
N PHE A 252 -4.38 23.64 12.34
CA PHE A 252 -4.79 24.83 11.60
C PHE A 252 -4.33 24.78 10.14
N ARG A 253 -4.96 25.60 9.28
CA ARG A 253 -4.70 25.63 7.84
C ARG A 253 -3.20 25.88 7.56
N GLN A 254 -2.54 24.94 6.89
CA GLN A 254 -1.16 25.13 6.43
C GLN A 254 -1.14 25.75 5.03
N THR A 255 -0.18 26.60 4.72
CA THR A 255 -0.03 27.25 3.40
C THR A 255 1.44 27.32 3.01
N THR A 256 1.77 27.45 1.71
CA THR A 256 3.16 27.66 1.26
C THR A 256 3.74 28.98 1.75
N ASN A 257 2.87 29.95 2.05
CA ASN A 257 3.26 31.22 2.65
C ASN A 257 3.55 31.05 4.15
N ASP A 258 4.82 31.16 4.53
CA ASP A 258 5.27 31.11 5.93
C ASP A 258 4.65 32.23 6.79
N GLY A 259 4.19 33.33 6.20
CA GLY A 259 3.51 34.41 6.91
C GLY A 259 2.08 34.07 7.36
N THR A 260 1.42 33.07 6.75
CA THR A 260 0.02 32.73 7.02
C THR A 260 -0.21 31.29 7.45
N THR A 261 0.77 30.40 7.26
CA THR A 261 0.64 28.98 7.58
C THR A 261 0.37 28.76 9.07
N GLN A 262 -0.51 27.82 9.41
CA GLN A 262 -0.86 27.43 10.78
C GLN A 262 -1.33 28.60 11.66
N THR A 263 -1.96 29.61 11.07
CA THR A 263 -2.59 30.71 11.81
C THR A 263 -3.96 30.28 12.30
N PRO A 264 -4.25 30.28 13.61
CA PRO A 264 -5.59 30.03 14.11
C PRO A 264 -6.50 31.22 13.81
N ALA A 265 -7.77 30.97 13.46
CA ALA A 265 -8.76 32.04 13.32
C ALA A 265 -8.95 32.80 14.64
N SER A 266 -8.92 32.08 15.76
CA SER A 266 -8.74 32.62 17.11
C SER A 266 -8.17 31.54 18.04
N ILE A 267 -7.42 31.94 19.06
CA ILE A 267 -6.94 31.04 20.13
C ILE A 267 -6.77 31.81 21.44
N ARG A 268 -7.11 31.17 22.55
CA ARG A 268 -7.08 31.74 23.89
C ARG A 268 -6.39 30.80 24.86
N LEU A 269 -5.46 31.34 25.63
CA LEU A 269 -4.83 30.67 26.77
C LEU A 269 -5.43 31.17 28.07
N THR A 270 -5.64 30.25 29.01
CA THR A 270 -6.25 30.53 30.30
C THR A 270 -5.41 29.93 31.42
N PHE A 271 -5.16 30.71 32.45
CA PHE A 271 -4.58 30.31 33.71
C PHE A 271 -5.57 30.65 34.84
N SER A 272 -5.75 29.76 35.80
CA SER A 272 -6.48 30.05 37.03
C SER A 272 -5.63 29.69 38.24
N GLY A 273 -5.48 30.63 39.18
CA GLY A 273 -4.56 30.43 40.28
C GLY A 273 -4.33 31.68 41.14
N ILE A 274 -3.36 31.59 42.06
CA ILE A 274 -2.86 32.73 42.83
C ILE A 274 -1.42 33.00 42.40
N VAL A 275 -1.22 34.19 41.84
CA VAL A 275 0.09 34.66 41.40
C VAL A 275 0.73 35.51 42.49
N ASN A 276 2.01 35.28 42.77
CA ASN A 276 2.79 36.00 43.78
C ASN A 276 3.25 37.38 43.25
N ASN A 277 4.23 38.03 43.89
CA ASN A 277 4.78 39.32 43.42
C ASN A 277 5.88 39.19 42.35
N ASP A 278 6.21 37.97 41.92
CA ASP A 278 7.14 37.72 40.82
C ASP A 278 6.41 37.75 39.46
N TYR A 279 7.12 37.36 38.40
CA TYR A 279 6.68 37.48 37.00
C TYR A 279 6.60 36.10 36.30
N PRO A 280 5.76 35.17 36.79
CA PRO A 280 5.72 33.82 36.24
C PRO A 280 5.16 33.76 34.83
N ILE A 281 5.59 32.72 34.11
CA ILE A 281 4.91 32.22 32.92
C ILE A 281 3.65 31.49 33.38
N LEU A 282 2.49 32.02 32.99
CA LEU A 282 1.18 31.54 33.44
C LEU A 282 0.67 30.42 32.55
N ALA A 283 0.76 30.62 31.23
CA ALA A 283 0.43 29.63 30.22
C ALA A 283 1.24 29.92 28.95
N SER A 284 1.82 28.89 28.33
CA SER A 284 2.69 29.02 27.17
C SER A 284 2.40 27.93 26.15
N LEU A 285 2.35 28.32 24.87
CA LEU A 285 2.53 27.43 23.72
C LEU A 285 3.82 27.86 23.03
N TYR A 286 4.76 26.95 22.86
CA TYR A 286 6.09 27.30 22.34
C TYR A 286 6.65 26.20 21.46
N ASP A 287 7.14 26.61 20.29
CA ASP A 287 7.86 25.77 19.35
C ASP A 287 9.08 26.55 18.85
N TYR A 288 10.27 26.04 19.16
CA TYR A 288 11.51 26.78 19.06
C TYR A 288 11.78 27.21 17.61
N MET A 289 11.96 28.52 17.38
CA MET A 289 12.12 29.13 16.05
C MET A 289 10.94 28.93 15.08
N VAL A 290 9.78 28.47 15.55
CA VAL A 290 8.60 28.25 14.70
C VAL A 290 7.43 29.12 15.15
N GLY A 291 7.06 29.12 16.43
CA GLY A 291 5.94 29.92 16.91
C GLY A 291 5.91 30.04 18.43
N GLU A 292 5.24 31.08 18.92
CA GLU A 292 5.11 31.32 20.37
C GLU A 292 3.79 32.03 20.70
N PHE A 293 3.12 31.55 21.75
CA PHE A 293 2.03 32.26 22.41
C PHE A 293 2.17 32.12 23.93
N THR A 294 2.75 33.12 24.58
CA THR A 294 3.14 33.04 25.99
C THR A 294 2.46 34.14 26.80
N LEU A 295 1.58 33.75 27.72
CA LEU A 295 0.96 34.63 28.70
C LEU A 295 1.78 34.63 29.99
N ARG A 296 2.16 35.83 30.44
CA ARG A 296 2.85 36.03 31.72
C ARG A 296 2.37 37.29 32.44
N ARG A 297 2.73 37.39 33.71
CA ARG A 297 2.63 38.66 34.43
C ARG A 297 3.78 39.59 34.04
N HIS A 298 3.50 40.87 33.86
CA HIS A 298 4.50 41.87 33.51
C HIS A 298 5.12 42.51 34.77
N TRP A 299 6.32 43.08 34.64
CA TRP A 299 7.10 43.54 35.79
C TRP A 299 6.65 44.88 36.38
N SER A 300 5.90 45.66 35.60
CA SER A 300 5.42 46.98 35.97
C SER A 300 3.89 47.02 36.04
N GLY A 301 3.35 47.64 37.08
CA GLY A 301 1.90 47.80 37.29
C GLY A 301 1.15 46.50 37.54
N ASN A 302 -0.18 46.58 37.60
CA ASN A 302 -1.07 45.43 37.55
C ASN A 302 -1.37 45.14 36.08
N THR A 303 -0.38 44.60 35.36
CA THR A 303 -0.50 44.29 33.93
C THR A 303 -0.13 42.85 33.61
N LEU A 304 -0.74 42.33 32.55
CA LEU A 304 -0.36 41.08 31.90
C LEU A 304 0.41 41.39 30.62
N GLN A 305 1.29 40.49 30.21
CA GLN A 305 1.96 40.56 28.92
C GLN A 305 1.76 39.26 28.17
N VAL A 306 1.49 39.39 26.87
CA VAL A 306 1.52 38.28 25.94
C VAL A 306 2.65 38.46 24.94
N THR A 307 3.30 37.35 24.65
CA THR A 307 4.26 37.25 23.55
C THR A 307 3.61 36.47 22.43
N VAL A 308 3.63 37.01 21.21
CA VAL A 308 3.08 36.39 20.00
C VAL A 308 4.21 36.27 18.98
N GLY A 309 4.49 35.05 18.53
CA GLY A 309 5.63 34.74 17.68
C GLY A 309 5.30 33.85 16.48
N ARG A 310 6.09 34.04 15.42
CA ARG A 310 6.15 33.24 14.20
C ARG A 310 7.57 33.30 13.64
N GLY A 311 8.22 32.16 13.52
CA GLY A 311 9.59 32.09 13.02
C GLY A 311 10.54 32.93 13.88
N SER A 312 11.25 33.85 13.23
CA SER A 312 12.08 34.88 13.87
C SER A 312 11.35 36.17 14.22
N SER A 313 10.06 36.30 13.86
CA SER A 313 9.23 37.49 14.13
C SER A 313 8.44 37.31 15.43
N GLN A 314 8.51 38.30 16.32
CA GLN A 314 7.83 38.25 17.62
C GLN A 314 7.38 39.65 18.01
N THR A 315 6.25 39.75 18.70
CA THR A 315 5.77 40.99 19.34
C THR A 315 5.34 40.71 20.77
N GLN A 316 5.57 41.69 21.65
CA GLN A 316 5.14 41.66 23.04
C GLN A 316 4.11 42.75 23.26
N ILE A 317 2.95 42.36 23.78
CA ILE A 317 1.81 43.24 23.97
C ILE A 317 1.44 43.21 25.44
N THR A 318 1.34 44.39 26.06
CA THR A 318 1.06 44.54 27.48
C THR A 318 -0.35 45.10 27.66
N SER A 319 -1.11 44.50 28.58
CA SER A 319 -2.46 44.94 28.91
C SER A 319 -2.47 46.38 29.47
N VAL A 320 -3.65 46.98 29.55
CA VAL A 320 -3.84 48.17 30.39
C VAL A 320 -3.55 47.83 31.87
N ASP A 321 -3.06 48.80 32.62
CA ASP A 321 -2.85 48.67 34.07
C ASP A 321 -4.20 48.75 34.79
N ASP A 322 -4.61 47.66 35.43
CA ASP A 322 -5.91 47.53 36.08
C ASP A 322 -5.80 46.66 37.33
N ALA A 323 -6.46 47.08 38.43
CA ALA A 323 -6.48 46.34 39.69
C ALA A 323 -7.00 44.89 39.57
N VAL A 324 -7.80 44.58 38.53
CA VAL A 324 -8.23 43.21 38.23
C VAL A 324 -7.07 42.27 37.86
N PHE A 325 -5.88 42.78 37.52
CA PHE A 325 -4.66 41.97 37.33
C PHE A 325 -3.69 41.98 38.53
N ALA A 326 -4.10 42.55 39.66
CA ALA A 326 -3.28 42.51 40.88
C ALA A 326 -3.05 41.07 41.38
N SER A 327 -1.84 40.81 41.90
CA SER A 327 -1.40 39.55 42.50
C SER A 327 -2.06 39.28 43.86
N GLY A 328 -1.90 38.05 44.36
CA GLY A 328 -2.23 37.69 45.74
C GLY A 328 -3.65 37.20 46.00
N SER A 329 -4.55 37.24 45.02
CA SER A 329 -5.88 36.62 45.10
C SER A 329 -6.10 35.57 44.01
N LEU A 330 -7.04 34.67 44.23
CA LEU A 330 -7.45 33.70 43.21
C LEU A 330 -8.15 34.44 42.07
N LYS A 331 -7.65 34.27 40.85
CA LYS A 331 -8.23 34.83 39.63
C LYS A 331 -8.05 33.88 38.47
N THR A 332 -8.92 34.00 37.48
CA THR A 332 -8.72 33.40 36.15
C THR A 332 -8.29 34.48 35.18
N TRP A 333 -7.11 34.35 34.60
CA TRP A 333 -6.57 35.27 33.61
C TRP A 333 -6.43 34.57 32.26
N SER A 334 -6.85 35.26 31.20
CA SER A 334 -6.74 34.74 29.85
C SER A 334 -6.25 35.80 28.87
N VAL A 335 -5.65 35.33 27.78
CA VAL A 335 -5.35 36.16 26.61
C VAL A 335 -5.83 35.45 25.36
N GLU A 336 -6.41 36.20 24.43
CA GLU A 336 -6.92 35.71 23.15
C GLU A 336 -6.26 36.44 22.00
N PHE A 337 -5.83 35.67 20.99
CA PHE A 337 -5.48 36.15 19.67
C PHE A 337 -6.65 35.90 18.70
N ILE A 338 -6.95 36.88 17.84
CA ILE A 338 -7.95 36.80 16.77
C ILE A 338 -7.27 37.21 15.46
N ASP A 339 -7.37 36.37 14.43
CA ASP A 339 -6.70 36.65 13.16
C ASP A 339 -7.35 37.79 12.37
N ASN A 340 -6.54 38.63 11.74
CA ASN A 340 -7.00 39.56 10.71
C ASN A 340 -6.89 38.89 9.34
N VAL A 341 -7.98 38.22 8.92
CA VAL A 341 -8.00 37.43 7.68
C VAL A 341 -7.76 38.35 6.46
N GLY A 342 -6.70 38.07 5.69
CA GLY A 342 -6.29 38.86 4.52
C GLY A 342 -5.46 40.11 4.83
N GLY A 343 -5.24 40.44 6.10
CA GLY A 343 -4.40 41.55 6.56
C GLY A 343 -3.13 41.09 7.31
N VAL A 344 -2.35 42.07 7.77
CA VAL A 344 -1.16 41.82 8.62
C VAL A 344 -1.60 41.51 10.06
N GLY A 345 -0.98 40.51 10.68
CA GLY A 345 -1.14 40.19 12.09
C GLY A 345 -2.57 39.86 12.52
N GLY A 346 -2.99 40.40 13.67
CA GLY A 346 -4.28 40.14 14.31
C GLY A 346 -4.59 41.08 15.47
N THR A 347 -5.47 40.64 16.37
CA THR A 347 -5.92 41.39 17.55
C THR A 347 -5.70 40.59 18.82
N ILE A 348 -5.24 41.25 19.89
CA ILE A 348 -5.11 40.70 21.24
C ILE A 348 -6.19 41.26 22.16
N ARG A 349 -6.76 40.37 22.99
CA ARG A 349 -7.67 40.71 24.09
C ARG A 349 -7.23 40.05 25.38
N PHE A 350 -7.23 40.81 26.48
CA PHE A 350 -6.96 40.30 27.82
C PHE A 350 -8.25 40.17 28.62
N TYR A 351 -8.32 39.14 29.46
CA TYR A 351 -9.49 38.83 30.27
C TYR A 351 -9.11 38.57 31.72
N SER A 352 -9.99 38.99 32.64
CA SER A 352 -10.01 38.53 34.03
C SER A 352 -11.40 37.98 34.35
N ASP A 353 -11.45 36.77 34.91
CA ASP A 353 -12.68 36.05 35.28
C ASP A 353 -13.72 36.02 34.15
N GLY A 354 -13.23 35.86 32.91
CA GLY A 354 -14.04 35.78 31.69
C GLY A 354 -14.47 37.12 31.09
N VAL A 355 -14.20 38.25 31.76
CA VAL A 355 -14.54 39.61 31.29
C VAL A 355 -13.33 40.25 30.60
N GLN A 356 -13.54 40.81 29.40
CA GLN A 356 -12.48 41.54 28.69
C GLN A 356 -12.11 42.81 29.45
N ILE A 357 -10.82 43.05 29.62
CA ILE A 357 -10.26 44.21 30.31
C ILE A 357 -9.49 45.06 29.30
N GLY A 358 -9.88 46.33 29.18
CA GLY A 358 -9.30 47.26 28.20
C GLY A 358 -9.77 47.03 26.76
N PRO A 359 -9.37 47.93 25.84
CA PRO A 359 -9.72 47.83 24.43
C PRO A 359 -8.94 46.72 23.72
N ASP A 360 -9.41 46.36 22.53
CA ASP A 360 -8.67 45.51 21.59
C ASP A 360 -7.30 46.13 21.26
N GLN A 361 -6.25 45.30 21.28
CA GLN A 361 -4.89 45.72 20.98
C GLN A 361 -4.40 45.11 19.67
N THR A 362 -3.81 45.92 18.80
CA THR A 362 -3.27 45.43 17.52
C THR A 362 -2.05 44.56 17.72
N CYS A 363 -1.98 43.45 16.99
CA CYS A 363 -0.82 42.58 16.89
C CYS A 363 -0.31 42.60 15.46
N GLU A 364 0.97 42.95 15.27
CA GLU A 364 1.59 43.04 13.94
C GLU A 364 2.02 41.67 13.40
N VAL A 365 2.15 40.68 14.29
CA VAL A 365 2.59 39.32 13.95
C VAL A 365 1.38 38.39 13.87
N LYS A 366 1.27 37.58 12.81
CA LYS A 366 0.31 36.46 12.78
C LYS A 366 0.83 35.35 13.68
N LEU A 367 0.06 34.95 14.67
CA LEU A 367 0.42 33.81 15.51
C LEU A 367 0.59 32.55 14.66
N ARG A 368 1.64 31.76 14.93
CA ARG A 368 1.78 30.41 14.41
C ARG A 368 1.61 29.41 15.55
N ALA A 369 0.65 28.50 15.43
CA ALA A 369 0.42 27.45 16.42
C ALA A 369 0.56 26.07 15.75
N THR A 370 1.51 25.26 16.20
CA THR A 370 1.87 23.98 15.56
C THR A 370 1.34 22.78 16.33
N PRO A 371 1.22 21.60 15.68
CA PRO A 371 0.87 20.36 16.37
C PRO A 371 1.84 19.97 17.50
N ALA A 372 3.11 20.38 17.40
CA ALA A 372 4.17 20.03 18.35
C ALA A 372 4.11 20.80 19.68
N MET A 373 3.36 21.92 19.74
CA MET A 373 3.29 22.75 20.94
C MET A 373 2.58 22.02 22.08
N ALA A 374 3.23 21.97 23.24
CA ALA A 374 2.62 21.61 24.51
C ALA A 374 2.13 22.88 25.23
N ILE A 375 1.14 22.73 26.12
CA ILE A 375 0.80 23.78 27.07
C ILE A 375 1.69 23.66 28.30
N GLU A 376 2.35 24.77 28.65
CA GLU A 376 3.27 24.83 29.77
C GLU A 376 2.90 25.93 30.76
N CYS A 377 3.22 25.72 32.04
CA CYS A 377 3.08 26.70 33.10
C CYS A 377 4.28 26.64 34.03
N ASN A 378 4.79 27.81 34.43
CA ASN A 378 6.07 27.98 35.11
C ASN A 378 7.29 27.56 34.26
N SER A 379 7.12 27.37 32.95
CA SER A 379 8.18 27.10 31.97
C SER A 379 7.74 27.51 30.56
N THR A 380 8.71 27.59 29.66
CA THR A 380 8.50 27.76 28.22
C THR A 380 9.48 26.84 27.48
N GLY A 381 8.99 25.89 26.68
CA GLY A 381 9.84 24.94 25.96
C GLY A 381 10.68 24.06 26.90
N ASN A 382 10.12 23.62 28.02
CA ASN A 382 10.80 22.96 29.15
C ASN A 382 11.93 23.78 29.81
N ASN A 383 12.14 25.05 29.43
CA ASN A 383 13.08 25.94 30.09
C ASN A 383 12.45 26.53 31.36
N THR A 384 13.09 26.31 32.52
CA THR A 384 12.61 26.76 33.83
C THR A 384 13.38 27.95 34.41
N SER A 385 14.22 28.63 33.62
CA SER A 385 15.00 29.79 34.07
C SER A 385 14.13 30.92 34.65
N ASP A 386 12.97 31.15 34.05
CA ASP A 386 11.96 32.13 34.48
C ASP A 386 10.92 31.58 35.48
N SER A 387 11.08 30.33 35.94
CA SER A 387 10.14 29.73 36.91
C SER A 387 10.20 30.43 38.27
N VAL A 388 9.09 30.51 38.99
CA VAL A 388 9.00 31.22 40.28
C VAL A 388 8.66 30.28 41.43
N ASN A 389 8.83 30.76 42.66
CA ASN A 389 8.38 30.08 43.87
C ASN A 389 6.95 30.47 44.23
N ASN A 390 6.18 29.56 44.81
CA ASN A 390 4.83 29.84 45.33
C ASN A 390 3.82 30.28 44.26
N LEU A 391 3.84 29.66 43.08
CA LEU A 391 2.78 29.83 42.07
C LEU A 391 1.65 28.82 42.34
N ASP A 392 0.49 29.28 42.79
CA ASP A 392 -0.65 28.39 43.02
C ASP A 392 -1.45 28.23 41.73
N VAL A 393 -1.64 27.00 41.28
CA VAL A 393 -2.36 26.68 40.04
C VAL A 393 -3.60 25.85 40.37
N ALA A 394 -4.75 26.33 39.92
CA ALA A 394 -6.04 25.63 40.01
C ALA A 394 -6.34 24.85 38.73
N TYR A 395 -6.23 25.52 37.57
CA TYR A 395 -6.31 24.87 36.26
C TYR A 395 -5.60 25.71 35.20
N ILE A 396 -5.30 25.06 34.08
CA ILE A 396 -4.83 25.69 32.85
C ILE A 396 -5.80 25.28 31.74
N GLY A 397 -6.06 26.15 30.76
CA GLY A 397 -6.94 25.84 29.65
C GLY A 397 -6.53 26.50 28.34
N VAL A 398 -7.02 25.93 27.24
CA VAL A 398 -6.90 26.42 25.88
C VAL A 398 -8.25 26.35 25.18
N SER A 399 -8.60 27.38 24.42
CA SER A 399 -9.78 27.38 23.56
C SER A 399 -9.47 28.04 22.23
N PHE A 400 -10.08 27.60 21.14
CA PHE A 400 -9.83 28.17 19.82
C PHE A 400 -11.02 27.97 18.89
N GLY A 401 -11.02 28.72 17.78
CA GLY A 401 -11.96 28.50 16.70
C GLY A 401 -11.52 27.36 15.79
N LYS A 402 -12.12 26.17 15.95
CA LYS A 402 -11.82 24.99 15.13
C LYS A 402 -12.43 25.16 13.72
N PRO A 403 -11.64 25.04 12.64
CA PRO A 403 -12.17 25.07 11.28
C PRO A 403 -13.18 23.93 11.05
N GLU A 404 -14.36 24.25 10.55
CA GLU A 404 -15.38 23.28 10.14
C GLU A 404 -16.05 23.71 8.83
N THR A 405 -16.83 22.83 8.21
CA THR A 405 -17.62 23.13 7.01
C THR A 405 -19.09 23.05 7.34
N GLN A 406 -19.82 24.14 7.13
CA GLN A 406 -21.27 24.18 7.26
C GLN A 406 -21.91 24.04 5.89
N SER A 407 -22.87 23.11 5.78
CA SER A 407 -23.68 22.94 4.57
C SER A 407 -25.05 23.61 4.69
N SER A 408 -25.47 24.34 3.66
CA SER A 408 -26.86 24.74 3.44
C SER A 408 -27.39 24.13 2.14
N TYR A 409 -28.71 24.06 1.99
CA TYR A 409 -29.36 23.31 0.91
C TYR A 409 -30.41 24.17 0.20
N ASP A 410 -30.03 24.72 -0.95
CA ASP A 410 -30.88 25.63 -1.73
C ASP A 410 -31.88 24.82 -2.57
N PRO A 411 -33.17 25.22 -2.66
CA PRO A 411 -34.12 24.58 -3.58
C PRO A 411 -33.67 24.73 -5.03
N VAL A 412 -33.88 23.68 -5.83
CA VAL A 412 -33.65 23.71 -7.27
C VAL A 412 -34.83 23.09 -8.01
N SER A 413 -35.15 23.62 -9.19
CA SER A 413 -36.21 23.13 -10.07
C SER A 413 -35.65 22.86 -11.47
N SER A 414 -36.45 22.20 -12.31
CA SER A 414 -36.14 22.06 -13.74
C SER A 414 -35.84 23.43 -14.38
N GLY A 415 -34.87 23.47 -15.28
CA GLY A 415 -34.42 24.71 -15.93
C GLY A 415 -32.92 24.74 -16.21
N ALA A 416 -32.40 25.93 -16.50
CA ALA A 416 -30.96 26.14 -16.67
C ALA A 416 -30.22 25.95 -15.34
N ILE A 417 -29.09 25.25 -15.37
CA ILE A 417 -28.22 25.02 -14.23
C ILE A 417 -26.75 25.12 -14.67
N SER A 418 -25.90 25.69 -13.81
CA SER A 418 -24.47 25.72 -14.05
C SER A 418 -23.84 24.34 -13.82
N ALA A 419 -22.68 24.07 -14.43
CA ALA A 419 -21.95 22.83 -14.17
C ALA A 419 -21.63 22.65 -12.67
N ALA A 420 -21.18 23.73 -12.00
CA ALA A 420 -20.85 23.71 -10.58
C ALA A 420 -22.07 23.39 -9.69
N ASP A 421 -23.23 23.98 -9.97
CA ASP A 421 -24.47 23.68 -9.23
C ASP A 421 -24.97 22.26 -9.50
N LEU A 422 -24.79 21.78 -10.73
CA LEU A 422 -25.18 20.42 -11.15
C LEU A 422 -24.35 19.35 -10.42
N GLU A 423 -23.04 19.57 -10.24
CA GLU A 423 -22.17 18.68 -9.44
C GLU A 423 -22.52 18.68 -7.94
N MET A 424 -23.12 19.77 -7.44
CA MET A 424 -23.53 19.93 -6.04
C MET A 424 -24.98 19.49 -5.76
N LEU A 425 -25.64 18.83 -6.72
CA LEU A 425 -26.99 18.32 -6.51
C LEU A 425 -27.05 17.19 -5.48
N CYS A 426 -28.05 17.29 -4.60
CA CYS A 426 -28.37 16.31 -3.58
C CYS A 426 -29.88 16.18 -3.40
N VAL A 427 -30.32 15.06 -2.82
CA VAL A 427 -31.73 14.84 -2.45
C VAL A 427 -31.87 15.07 -0.96
N ASP A 428 -32.79 15.95 -0.57
CA ASP A 428 -33.20 16.13 0.82
C ASP A 428 -34.37 15.20 1.15
N ALA A 429 -34.06 13.95 1.47
CA ALA A 429 -35.04 12.92 1.80
C ALA A 429 -35.48 12.95 3.28
N ARG A 430 -35.13 14.00 4.06
CA ARG A 430 -35.48 14.09 5.49
C ARG A 430 -36.99 14.09 5.76
N SER A 431 -37.79 14.55 4.80
CA SER A 431 -39.25 14.54 4.90
C SER A 431 -39.88 13.17 4.63
N PHE A 432 -39.11 12.21 4.11
CA PHE A 432 -39.61 10.86 3.82
C PHE A 432 -39.32 9.93 5.00
N SER A 433 -40.35 9.28 5.54
CA SER A 433 -40.22 8.25 6.58
C SER A 433 -40.23 6.82 6.02
N THR A 434 -40.51 6.65 4.73
CA THR A 434 -40.59 5.37 4.02
C THR A 434 -39.95 5.47 2.65
N ALA A 435 -39.66 4.33 2.03
CA ALA A 435 -39.19 4.29 0.65
C ALA A 435 -40.17 4.98 -0.31
N GLN A 436 -39.63 5.57 -1.38
CA GLN A 436 -40.37 6.28 -2.43
C GLN A 436 -40.23 5.54 -3.78
N ALA A 437 -41.13 5.83 -4.71
CA ALA A 437 -40.99 5.34 -6.08
C ALA A 437 -39.73 5.94 -6.75
N PRO A 438 -39.03 5.18 -7.61
CA PRO A 438 -37.90 5.71 -8.38
C PRO A 438 -38.29 6.93 -9.20
N VAL A 439 -37.39 7.90 -9.26
CA VAL A 439 -37.56 9.15 -10.02
C VAL A 439 -36.44 9.28 -11.04
N THR A 440 -36.76 9.68 -12.27
CA THR A 440 -35.74 10.04 -13.27
C THR A 440 -35.40 11.52 -13.18
N ILE A 441 -34.11 11.82 -13.04
CA ILE A 441 -33.50 13.14 -13.18
C ILE A 441 -32.69 13.13 -14.46
N SER A 442 -32.85 14.14 -15.29
CA SER A 442 -32.12 14.24 -16.56
C SER A 442 -31.36 15.55 -16.66
N TYR A 443 -30.17 15.53 -17.25
CA TYR A 443 -29.44 16.74 -17.60
C TYR A 443 -28.79 16.65 -18.97
N ALA A 444 -28.72 17.76 -19.68
CA ALA A 444 -28.11 17.84 -21.02
C ALA A 444 -27.33 19.15 -21.19
N ALA A 445 -26.15 19.06 -21.78
CA ALA A 445 -25.49 20.24 -22.35
C ALA A 445 -26.21 20.65 -23.64
N ALA A 446 -26.10 21.93 -24.03
CA ALA A 446 -26.74 22.43 -25.24
C ALA A 446 -26.37 21.60 -26.49
N GLY A 447 -27.36 21.06 -27.19
CA GLY A 447 -27.17 20.25 -28.40
C GLY A 447 -26.71 18.81 -28.18
N GLN A 448 -26.61 18.35 -26.93
CA GLN A 448 -26.25 16.97 -26.58
C GLN A 448 -27.47 16.16 -26.14
N GLN A 449 -27.37 14.83 -26.21
CA GLN A 449 -28.41 13.95 -25.64
C GLN A 449 -28.46 14.09 -24.12
N ALA A 450 -29.65 13.96 -23.55
CA ALA A 450 -29.84 13.99 -22.12
C ALA A 450 -29.28 12.73 -21.46
N PHE A 451 -28.50 12.92 -20.40
CA PHE A 451 -28.14 11.84 -19.49
C PHE A 451 -29.30 11.64 -18.51
N ASN A 452 -29.80 10.41 -18.41
CA ASN A 452 -30.87 10.03 -17.50
C ASN A 452 -30.29 9.29 -16.30
N MET A 453 -30.59 9.79 -15.11
CA MET A 453 -30.25 9.21 -13.83
C MET A 453 -31.53 8.80 -13.11
N GLU A 454 -31.62 7.55 -12.69
CA GLU A 454 -32.66 7.10 -11.79
C GLU A 454 -32.24 7.37 -10.34
N VAL A 455 -33.16 7.84 -9.51
CA VAL A 455 -32.91 8.15 -8.11
C VAL A 455 -33.95 7.43 -7.26
N VAL A 456 -33.47 6.61 -6.34
CA VAL A 456 -34.28 5.75 -5.47
C VAL A 456 -34.08 6.18 -4.03
N VAL A 457 -35.16 6.63 -3.38
CA VAL A 457 -35.16 6.82 -1.93
C VAL A 457 -35.63 5.50 -1.30
N GLY A 458 -34.70 4.68 -0.83
CA GLY A 458 -34.94 3.33 -0.33
C GLY A 458 -33.75 2.39 -0.56
N ASP A 459 -33.96 1.12 -0.20
CA ASP A 459 -32.93 0.07 -0.29
C ASP A 459 -32.55 -0.28 -1.74
N MET A 460 -31.28 -0.61 -1.94
CA MET A 460 -30.82 -1.19 -3.21
C MET A 460 -31.42 -2.58 -3.41
N VAL A 461 -32.21 -2.72 -4.47
CA VAL A 461 -32.85 -3.98 -4.86
C VAL A 461 -31.98 -4.68 -5.91
N LEU A 462 -31.59 -5.92 -5.64
CA LEU A 462 -30.75 -6.73 -6.53
C LEU A 462 -31.54 -7.93 -7.07
N PRO A 463 -31.41 -8.30 -8.36
CA PRO A 463 -31.93 -9.55 -8.89
C PRO A 463 -31.30 -10.80 -8.25
N ALA A 464 -31.96 -11.95 -8.40
CA ALA A 464 -31.39 -13.26 -8.08
C ALA A 464 -30.11 -13.51 -8.89
N GLY A 465 -29.16 -14.26 -8.33
CA GLY A 465 -27.84 -14.49 -8.94
C GLY A 465 -26.84 -13.34 -8.77
N ARG A 466 -27.24 -12.18 -8.22
CA ARG A 466 -26.33 -11.06 -7.91
C ARG A 466 -25.90 -11.06 -6.45
N ALA A 467 -24.60 -10.83 -6.22
CA ALA A 467 -24.03 -10.76 -4.87
C ALA A 467 -24.74 -9.71 -4.02
N TYR A 468 -25.42 -10.16 -2.96
CA TYR A 468 -26.29 -9.35 -2.10
C TYR A 468 -25.74 -9.27 -0.68
N LYS A 469 -25.38 -10.41 -0.09
CA LYS A 469 -24.87 -10.47 1.29
C LYS A 469 -23.65 -11.36 1.41
N VAL A 470 -22.88 -11.11 2.46
CA VAL A 470 -21.77 -11.98 2.88
C VAL A 470 -22.02 -12.48 4.30
N VAL A 471 -21.74 -13.76 4.53
CA VAL A 471 -21.78 -14.41 5.83
C VAL A 471 -20.38 -14.86 6.21
N LEU A 472 -19.97 -14.54 7.43
CA LEU A 472 -18.75 -15.07 8.03
C LEU A 472 -19.09 -16.41 8.69
N GLU A 473 -18.39 -17.48 8.32
CA GLU A 473 -18.45 -18.76 9.04
C GLU A 473 -17.30 -18.79 10.07
N ASP A 474 -17.65 -18.76 11.35
CA ASP A 474 -16.71 -18.90 12.46
C ASP A 474 -16.32 -20.38 12.62
N TRP A 475 -15.01 -20.65 12.57
CA TRP A 475 -14.43 -21.99 12.74
C TRP A 475 -13.63 -22.14 14.03
N SER A 476 -13.76 -21.21 14.98
CA SER A 476 -13.05 -21.22 16.26
C SER A 476 -13.27 -22.49 17.09
N THR A 477 -14.40 -23.18 16.89
CA THR A 477 -14.76 -24.44 17.56
C THR A 477 -14.33 -25.70 16.79
N GLY A 478 -13.67 -25.55 15.63
CA GLY A 478 -13.29 -26.65 14.75
C GLY A 478 -14.38 -27.06 13.73
N SER A 479 -15.57 -26.46 13.80
CA SER A 479 -16.67 -26.66 12.85
C SER A 479 -17.27 -25.33 12.39
N ALA A 480 -17.84 -25.29 11.19
CA ALA A 480 -18.47 -24.09 10.62
C ALA A 480 -19.70 -23.66 11.44
N VAL A 481 -19.70 -22.43 11.94
CA VAL A 481 -20.88 -21.79 12.52
C VAL A 481 -21.11 -20.43 11.84
N PRO A 482 -22.22 -20.25 11.09
CA PRO A 482 -22.55 -18.95 10.53
C PRO A 482 -22.71 -17.90 11.62
N HIS A 483 -21.99 -16.78 11.51
CA HIS A 483 -22.09 -15.67 12.44
C HIS A 483 -23.46 -14.99 12.32
N PRO A 484 -24.12 -14.58 13.43
CA PRO A 484 -25.47 -13.98 13.39
C PRO A 484 -25.55 -12.62 12.67
N ASN A 485 -24.46 -11.85 12.69
CA ASN A 485 -24.37 -10.59 11.95
C ASN A 485 -24.01 -10.86 10.48
N GLU A 486 -25.02 -10.95 9.61
CA GLU A 486 -24.82 -11.02 8.16
C GLU A 486 -24.50 -9.63 7.57
N LEU A 487 -23.56 -9.58 6.63
CA LEU A 487 -23.14 -8.35 5.97
C LEU A 487 -24.00 -8.11 4.72
N ILE A 488 -25.10 -7.37 4.85
CA ILE A 488 -25.97 -7.01 3.72
C ILE A 488 -25.35 -5.84 2.93
N MET A 489 -24.78 -6.11 1.75
CA MET A 489 -23.91 -5.20 0.99
C MET A 489 -24.69 -4.24 0.07
N THR A 490 -25.68 -3.53 0.63
CA THR A 490 -26.60 -2.65 -0.12
C THR A 490 -26.56 -1.19 0.29
N ARG A 491 -25.77 -0.81 1.29
CA ARG A 491 -25.67 0.59 1.74
C ARG A 491 -24.64 1.34 0.91
N PRO A 492 -25.03 2.33 0.09
CA PRO A 492 -24.05 3.12 -0.65
C PRO A 492 -23.24 4.00 0.30
N ALA A 493 -21.93 4.04 0.08
CA ALA A 493 -21.02 4.96 0.75
C ALA A 493 -20.58 6.11 -0.16
N ALA A 494 -20.43 5.81 -1.45
CA ALA A 494 -20.21 6.76 -2.52
C ALA A 494 -20.82 6.19 -3.81
N GLN A 495 -21.36 7.04 -4.67
CA GLN A 495 -22.15 6.62 -5.83
C GLN A 495 -21.81 7.46 -7.05
N ASN A 496 -22.07 6.87 -8.23
CA ASN A 496 -21.72 7.47 -9.51
C ASN A 496 -20.24 7.89 -9.57
N CYS A 497 -19.39 7.14 -8.85
CA CYS A 497 -17.97 7.41 -8.76
C CYS A 497 -17.35 7.22 -10.14
N ARG A 498 -16.46 8.14 -10.50
CA ARG A 498 -15.74 8.11 -11.78
C ARG A 498 -14.31 8.61 -11.60
N PHE A 499 -13.42 8.12 -12.45
CA PHE A 499 -12.11 8.72 -12.58
C PHE A 499 -12.21 10.11 -13.20
N GLU A 500 -11.41 11.04 -12.70
CA GLU A 500 -11.42 12.43 -13.15
C GLU A 500 -10.67 12.65 -14.45
N ASP A 501 -9.79 11.73 -14.82
CA ASP A 501 -9.01 11.77 -16.04
C ASP A 501 -9.87 11.54 -17.29
N ALA A 502 -9.70 12.39 -18.29
CA ALA A 502 -10.56 12.38 -19.49
C ALA A 502 -10.48 11.06 -20.28
N ASP A 503 -9.33 10.39 -20.31
CA ASP A 503 -9.19 9.13 -21.05
C ASP A 503 -9.81 7.95 -20.31
N LEU A 504 -9.87 8.00 -18.98
CA LEU A 504 -10.45 6.96 -18.14
C LEU A 504 -11.95 7.19 -17.91
N TYR A 505 -12.39 8.45 -17.83
CA TYR A 505 -13.78 8.84 -17.50
C TYR A 505 -14.83 8.17 -18.40
N GLY A 506 -14.56 8.08 -19.71
CA GLY A 506 -15.44 7.45 -20.69
C GLY A 506 -15.13 5.97 -20.97
N ALA A 507 -13.99 5.48 -20.49
CA ALA A 507 -13.51 4.13 -20.75
C ALA A 507 -13.87 3.16 -19.62
N GLN A 508 -14.11 3.70 -18.43
CA GLN A 508 -14.62 2.95 -17.29
C GLN A 508 -16.04 3.40 -16.95
N ALA A 509 -16.88 2.42 -16.63
CA ALA A 509 -18.22 2.66 -16.17
C ALA A 509 -18.23 3.32 -14.78
N PRO A 510 -19.30 4.09 -14.45
CA PRO A 510 -19.47 4.57 -13.09
C PRO A 510 -19.60 3.40 -12.13
N TRP A 511 -19.06 3.56 -10.92
CA TRP A 511 -19.21 2.56 -9.86
C TRP A 511 -19.88 3.14 -8.61
N THR A 512 -20.41 2.23 -7.81
CA THR A 512 -20.94 2.51 -6.48
C THR A 512 -20.11 1.77 -5.45
N GLU A 513 -19.60 2.49 -4.46
CA GLU A 513 -18.95 1.94 -3.27
C GLU A 513 -20.04 1.55 -2.28
N VAL A 514 -20.05 0.29 -1.83
CA VAL A 514 -21.06 -0.26 -0.93
C VAL A 514 -20.45 -0.79 0.35
N LEU A 515 -21.22 -0.67 1.43
CA LEU A 515 -20.90 -1.15 2.77
C LEU A 515 -22.04 -2.03 3.30
N PRO A 516 -21.78 -2.82 4.36
CA PRO A 516 -22.83 -3.55 5.04
C PRO A 516 -23.82 -2.62 5.75
N LYS A 517 -25.08 -3.07 5.84
CA LYS A 517 -26.07 -2.56 6.79
C LYS A 517 -25.92 -3.28 8.14
N GLY A 518 -25.91 -2.52 9.24
CA GLY A 518 -25.87 -3.07 10.60
C GLY A 518 -24.45 -3.29 11.15
N ALA A 519 -24.38 -4.05 12.25
CA ALA A 519 -23.13 -4.38 12.92
C ALA A 519 -22.34 -5.43 12.13
N VAL A 520 -21.01 -5.39 12.23
CA VAL A 520 -20.12 -6.39 11.62
C VAL A 520 -19.91 -7.59 12.56
N PRO A 521 -19.49 -8.75 12.04
CA PRO A 521 -19.04 -9.85 12.89
C PRO A 521 -17.86 -9.43 13.77
N ASN A 522 -17.88 -9.88 15.03
CA ASN A 522 -16.77 -9.73 15.96
C ASN A 522 -16.47 -11.10 16.58
N ILE A 523 -15.24 -11.59 16.41
CA ILE A 523 -14.80 -12.85 17.02
C ILE A 523 -13.54 -12.57 17.83
N ASN A 524 -13.59 -12.87 19.13
CA ASN A 524 -12.48 -12.67 20.06
C ASN A 524 -11.85 -11.26 20.01
N GLY A 525 -12.69 -10.24 19.82
CA GLY A 525 -12.27 -8.85 19.78
C GLY A 525 -11.75 -8.37 18.42
N ILE A 526 -11.88 -9.18 17.37
CA ILE A 526 -11.52 -8.85 15.99
C ILE A 526 -12.80 -8.57 15.21
N ASN A 527 -12.92 -7.38 14.63
CA ASN A 527 -13.96 -7.01 13.69
C ASN A 527 -13.63 -7.48 12.27
N TYR A 528 -14.63 -8.05 11.60
CA TYR A 528 -14.53 -8.60 10.26
C TYR A 528 -15.34 -7.73 9.28
N TYR A 529 -14.64 -6.92 8.50
CA TYR A 529 -15.22 -5.92 7.61
C TYR A 529 -15.34 -6.43 6.17
N CYS A 530 -16.29 -5.84 5.45
CA CYS A 530 -16.39 -5.96 4.00
C CYS A 530 -16.74 -4.61 3.40
N GLU A 531 -16.04 -4.24 2.34
CA GLU A 531 -16.34 -3.07 1.51
C GLU A 531 -16.37 -3.53 0.04
N GLY A 532 -17.33 -3.02 -0.74
CA GLY A 532 -17.55 -3.48 -2.10
C GLY A 532 -17.57 -2.35 -3.13
N ILE A 533 -17.31 -2.72 -4.38
CA ILE A 533 -17.62 -1.88 -5.55
C ILE A 533 -18.64 -2.62 -6.42
N ARG A 534 -19.60 -1.88 -6.97
CA ARG A 534 -20.60 -2.37 -7.93
C ARG A 534 -20.51 -1.53 -9.20
N MET A 535 -20.36 -2.20 -10.34
CA MET A 535 -20.22 -1.58 -11.64
C MET A 535 -20.96 -2.45 -12.68
N GLY A 536 -22.23 -2.10 -12.93
CA GLY A 536 -23.14 -2.96 -13.67
C GLY A 536 -23.31 -4.32 -12.98
N THR A 537 -22.99 -5.42 -13.65
CA THR A 537 -23.06 -6.79 -13.09
C THR A 537 -21.73 -7.23 -12.45
N TYR A 538 -20.65 -6.47 -12.65
CA TYR A 538 -19.38 -6.69 -11.98
C TYR A 538 -19.44 -6.20 -10.53
N VAL A 539 -19.11 -7.09 -9.61
CA VAL A 539 -19.01 -6.80 -8.17
C VAL A 539 -17.67 -7.31 -7.68
N GLN A 540 -16.99 -6.48 -6.91
CA GLN A 540 -15.79 -6.88 -6.18
C GLN A 540 -16.00 -6.55 -4.70
N PHE A 541 -15.79 -7.56 -3.85
CA PHE A 541 -15.79 -7.42 -2.41
C PHE A 541 -14.36 -7.50 -1.91
N GLN A 542 -14.00 -6.57 -1.03
CA GLN A 542 -12.76 -6.58 -0.29
C GLN A 542 -13.07 -6.79 1.18
N PHE A 543 -12.53 -7.88 1.72
CA PHE A 543 -12.58 -8.24 3.12
C PHE A 543 -11.39 -7.66 3.84
N GLY A 544 -11.65 -7.12 5.02
CA GLY A 544 -10.65 -6.56 5.90
C GLY A 544 -10.90 -6.97 7.32
N TYR A 545 -9.87 -6.89 8.12
CA TYR A 545 -9.91 -7.28 9.52
C TYR A 545 -9.30 -6.16 10.33
N ASP A 546 -9.79 -5.99 11.55
CA ASP A 546 -9.14 -5.13 12.52
C ASP A 546 -9.55 -5.47 13.94
N TRP A 547 -8.82 -5.00 14.93
CA TRP A 547 -9.23 -5.04 16.32
C TRP A 547 -10.42 -4.12 16.56
N ASP A 548 -11.34 -4.56 17.41
CA ASP A 548 -12.40 -3.68 17.89
C ASP A 548 -11.87 -2.59 18.82
N THR A 549 -12.70 -1.58 19.06
CA THR A 549 -12.33 -0.42 19.88
C THR A 549 -12.21 -0.74 21.37
N THR A 550 -12.66 -1.90 21.84
CA THR A 550 -12.40 -2.35 23.22
C THR A 550 -11.00 -2.96 23.33
N GLN A 551 -10.51 -3.59 22.27
CA GLN A 551 -9.18 -4.16 22.18
C GLN A 551 -8.13 -3.13 21.77
N MET A 552 -8.50 -2.21 20.89
CA MET A 552 -7.68 -1.09 20.38
C MET A 552 -8.55 0.18 20.25
N PRO A 553 -8.73 0.94 21.35
CA PRO A 553 -9.63 2.12 21.38
C PRO A 553 -9.19 3.23 20.44
N HIS A 554 -7.90 3.25 20.16
CA HIS A 554 -7.31 4.07 19.16
C HIS A 554 -7.11 3.13 17.95
N ASN A 555 -8.07 2.91 17.06
CA ASN A 555 -7.84 2.33 15.72
C ASN A 555 -7.77 3.46 14.66
N PRO A 556 -6.95 3.50 13.57
CA PRO A 556 -6.09 2.47 12.93
C PRO A 556 -4.89 1.99 13.76
N PHE A 557 -4.73 2.52 14.95
CA PHE A 557 -3.47 2.52 15.67
C PHE A 557 -3.15 1.10 16.21
N GLY A 558 -1.99 0.58 15.78
CA GLY A 558 -1.49 -0.78 16.05
C GLY A 558 -1.27 -1.11 17.51
N ASP A 559 -0.79 -2.32 17.78
CA ASP A 559 -0.72 -2.90 19.14
C ASP A 559 0.50 -2.46 19.96
N PRO A 560 0.35 -1.62 21.00
CA PRO A 560 1.44 -1.37 21.94
C PRO A 560 1.60 -2.49 22.99
N GLN A 561 0.67 -3.45 23.08
CA GLN A 561 0.60 -4.49 24.13
C GLN A 561 1.08 -5.87 23.66
N GLY A 562 1.35 -6.07 22.36
CA GLY A 562 1.93 -7.31 21.83
C GLY A 562 1.00 -8.53 21.87
N LYS A 563 -0.29 -8.33 21.60
CA LYS A 563 -1.34 -9.35 21.37
C LYS A 563 -1.06 -10.14 20.09
N ASP A 564 -1.66 -11.32 20.02
CA ASP A 564 -1.56 -12.21 18.86
C ASP A 564 -2.36 -11.61 17.69
N SER A 565 -1.66 -11.12 16.67
CA SER A 565 -2.25 -10.40 15.53
C SER A 565 -2.93 -11.32 14.50
N TYR A 566 -3.37 -12.52 14.87
CA TYR A 566 -3.93 -13.50 13.95
C TYR A 566 -5.45 -13.45 13.93
N MET A 567 -6.03 -13.48 12.73
CA MET A 567 -7.45 -13.76 12.59
C MET A 567 -7.75 -15.16 13.10
N VAL A 568 -8.92 -15.36 13.72
CA VAL A 568 -9.40 -16.70 14.04
C VAL A 568 -9.70 -17.49 12.75
N PRO A 569 -9.70 -18.83 12.79
CA PRO A 569 -10.13 -19.65 11.67
C PRO A 569 -11.54 -19.26 11.18
N HIS A 570 -11.69 -18.91 9.90
CA HIS A 570 -12.98 -18.50 9.33
C HIS A 570 -13.10 -18.73 7.82
N LYS A 571 -14.32 -18.64 7.29
CA LYS A 571 -14.58 -18.51 5.83
C LYS A 571 -15.53 -17.35 5.55
N TRP A 572 -15.45 -16.83 4.33
CA TRP A 572 -16.48 -15.93 3.81
C TRP A 572 -17.34 -16.65 2.78
N VAL A 573 -18.66 -16.55 2.94
CA VAL A 573 -19.63 -17.12 2.00
C VAL A 573 -20.49 -16.01 1.44
N ILE A 574 -20.59 -15.95 0.12
CA ILE A 574 -21.31 -14.91 -0.61
C ILE A 574 -22.63 -15.47 -1.10
N TYR A 575 -23.72 -14.74 -0.87
CA TYR A 575 -25.07 -15.13 -1.28
C TYR A 575 -25.76 -14.05 -2.12
N ASP A 576 -26.71 -14.49 -2.93
CA ASP A 576 -27.71 -13.61 -3.53
C ASP A 576 -28.87 -13.28 -2.55
N ASN A 577 -29.86 -12.52 -3.02
CA ASN A 577 -31.01 -12.10 -2.22
C ASN A 577 -32.04 -13.23 -1.95
N THR A 578 -31.94 -14.36 -2.65
CA THR A 578 -32.79 -15.55 -2.46
C THR A 578 -32.16 -16.56 -1.50
N GLY A 579 -30.90 -16.36 -1.13
CA GLY A 579 -30.12 -17.28 -0.29
C GLY A 579 -29.31 -18.31 -1.09
N ALA A 580 -29.21 -18.17 -2.42
CA ALA A 580 -28.33 -19.01 -3.23
C ALA A 580 -26.87 -18.59 -3.02
N MET A 581 -25.99 -19.56 -2.81
CA MET A 581 -24.56 -19.33 -2.62
C MET A 581 -23.88 -19.07 -3.96
N LEU A 582 -23.17 -17.94 -4.07
CA LEU A 582 -22.45 -17.51 -5.28
C LEU A 582 -20.95 -17.71 -5.20
N GLY A 583 -20.39 -17.87 -4.00
CA GLY A 583 -18.95 -18.03 -3.84
C GLY A 583 -18.52 -18.26 -2.40
N ARG A 584 -17.29 -18.77 -2.24
CA ARG A 584 -16.62 -18.94 -0.95
C ARG A 584 -15.18 -18.44 -1.05
N VAL A 585 -14.72 -17.78 0.02
CA VAL A 585 -13.31 -17.41 0.20
C VAL A 585 -12.72 -18.33 1.27
N GLN A 586 -11.80 -19.19 0.86
CA GLN A 586 -11.21 -20.25 1.67
C GLN A 586 -9.83 -20.65 1.12
N GLN A 587 -9.10 -21.53 1.82
CA GLN A 587 -7.86 -22.10 1.31
C GLN A 587 -8.14 -23.04 0.10
N GLU A 588 -7.12 -23.30 -0.73
CA GLU A 588 -7.25 -24.16 -1.92
C GLU A 588 -7.73 -25.59 -1.61
N ASN A 589 -7.38 -26.12 -0.45
CA ASN A 589 -7.79 -27.43 0.04
C ASN A 589 -9.18 -27.44 0.71
N GLY A 590 -9.88 -26.31 0.74
CA GLY A 590 -11.19 -26.17 1.37
C GLY A 590 -11.17 -25.91 2.87
N GLU A 591 -10.00 -25.82 3.51
CA GLU A 591 -9.88 -25.43 4.91
C GLU A 591 -10.26 -23.95 5.13
N PRO A 592 -10.70 -23.56 6.35
CA PRO A 592 -10.88 -22.15 6.69
C PRO A 592 -9.57 -21.37 6.52
N LEU A 593 -9.72 -20.08 6.21
CA LEU A 593 -8.64 -19.12 6.34
C LEU A 593 -8.06 -19.22 7.76
N ASN A 594 -6.74 -19.22 7.90
CA ASN A 594 -6.04 -19.37 9.18
C ASN A 594 -6.33 -20.67 9.96
N SER A 595 -6.59 -21.79 9.28
CA SER A 595 -6.82 -23.10 9.92
C SER A 595 -5.77 -23.44 11.00
N THR A 596 -6.21 -24.09 12.09
CA THR A 596 -5.35 -24.52 13.21
C THR A 596 -4.48 -25.73 12.83
N THR A 597 -4.83 -26.45 11.77
CA THR A 597 -4.11 -27.64 11.29
C THR A 597 -2.80 -27.31 10.58
N THR A 598 -2.69 -26.11 10.00
CA THR A 598 -1.45 -25.65 9.35
C THR A 598 -0.49 -25.08 10.41
N PRO A 599 0.78 -25.49 10.46
CA PRO A 599 1.75 -24.90 11.37
C PRO A 599 2.07 -23.44 10.99
N VAL A 600 2.55 -22.65 11.96
CA VAL A 600 2.96 -21.24 11.73
C VAL A 600 4.30 -21.11 11.01
N SER A 601 5.09 -22.18 10.95
CA SER A 601 6.34 -22.30 10.19
C SER A 601 6.50 -23.68 9.57
N TRP A 602 7.39 -23.79 8.58
CA TRP A 602 7.70 -25.02 7.87
C TRP A 602 8.33 -26.07 8.80
N GLY A 603 7.65 -27.18 9.02
CA GLY A 603 8.17 -28.30 9.82
C GLY A 603 8.83 -29.42 8.99
N GLY A 604 8.92 -29.28 7.66
CA GLY A 604 9.40 -30.33 6.76
C GLY A 604 10.92 -30.33 6.55
N ALA A 605 11.39 -31.26 5.72
CA ALA A 605 12.80 -31.35 5.37
C ALA A 605 13.28 -30.14 4.54
N LEU A 606 14.56 -29.82 4.67
CA LEU A 606 15.27 -28.85 3.84
C LEU A 606 16.27 -29.61 2.97
N ASP A 607 16.56 -29.09 1.78
CA ASP A 607 17.73 -29.53 1.03
C ASP A 607 19.01 -29.01 1.72
N GLY A 608 20.19 -29.56 1.39
CA GLY A 608 21.46 -29.16 2.01
C GLY A 608 21.84 -27.67 1.82
N ARG A 609 21.01 -26.86 1.16
CA ARG A 609 21.15 -25.41 0.94
C ARG A 609 20.16 -24.59 1.78
N GLY A 610 19.30 -25.22 2.57
CA GLY A 610 18.29 -24.56 3.40
C GLY A 610 16.97 -24.24 2.68
N VAL A 611 16.70 -24.88 1.53
CA VAL A 611 15.45 -24.72 0.75
C VAL A 611 14.44 -25.79 1.17
N PRO A 612 13.15 -25.46 1.40
CA PRO A 612 12.13 -26.42 1.78
C PRO A 612 11.86 -27.45 0.68
N ILE A 613 11.89 -28.73 1.05
CA ILE A 613 11.46 -29.84 0.19
C ILE A 613 9.95 -29.99 0.33
N VAL A 614 9.20 -29.18 -0.42
CA VAL A 614 7.74 -29.23 -0.47
C VAL A 614 7.30 -30.48 -1.23
N THR A 615 6.50 -31.34 -0.60
CA THR A 615 5.91 -32.54 -1.18
C THR A 615 4.39 -32.48 -1.10
N THR A 616 3.70 -33.39 -1.79
CA THR A 616 2.25 -33.51 -1.72
C THR A 616 1.73 -33.72 -0.28
N ALA A 617 2.49 -34.44 0.55
CA ALA A 617 2.09 -34.78 1.92
C ALA A 617 2.32 -33.65 2.93
N ASN A 618 3.11 -32.64 2.60
CA ASN A 618 3.45 -31.53 3.48
C ASN A 618 3.42 -30.20 2.72
N LYS A 619 2.34 -29.94 1.97
CA LYS A 619 2.17 -28.64 1.30
C LYS A 619 2.15 -27.51 2.33
N TRP A 620 2.77 -26.39 1.96
CA TRP A 620 2.83 -25.19 2.77
C TRP A 620 1.76 -24.18 2.33
N THR A 621 0.98 -23.68 3.29
CA THR A 621 -0.01 -22.61 3.06
C THR A 621 0.19 -21.46 4.06
N PRO A 622 0.28 -20.21 3.61
CA PRO A 622 0.38 -19.05 4.50
C PRO A 622 -0.90 -18.80 5.32
N LYS A 623 -0.72 -18.18 6.49
CA LYS A 623 -1.79 -17.60 7.31
C LYS A 623 -1.74 -16.06 7.22
N GLY A 624 -2.90 -15.42 7.24
CA GLY A 624 -3.05 -13.96 7.27
C GLY A 624 -3.15 -13.39 8.69
N THR A 625 -3.14 -12.07 8.82
CA THR A 625 -3.27 -11.35 10.11
C THR A 625 -4.50 -10.45 10.14
N VAL A 626 -4.80 -9.90 11.31
CA VAL A 626 -5.87 -8.91 11.53
C VAL A 626 -5.65 -7.57 10.80
N ARG A 627 -4.65 -7.44 9.93
CA ARG A 627 -4.39 -6.23 9.11
C ARG A 627 -4.21 -6.54 7.62
N SER A 628 -4.30 -7.81 7.21
CA SER A 628 -4.32 -8.22 5.80
C SER A 628 -5.72 -8.05 5.20
N GLY A 629 -5.84 -7.99 3.87
CA GLY A 629 -7.12 -8.04 3.17
C GLY A 629 -7.26 -9.24 2.26
N VAL A 630 -8.49 -9.50 1.79
CA VAL A 630 -8.78 -10.51 0.78
C VAL A 630 -9.80 -9.98 -0.23
N ILE A 631 -9.67 -10.33 -1.50
CA ILE A 631 -10.64 -9.95 -2.54
C ILE A 631 -11.42 -11.15 -3.06
N TRP A 632 -12.72 -10.95 -3.31
CA TRP A 632 -13.59 -11.80 -4.12
C TRP A 632 -14.23 -10.98 -5.24
N ARG A 633 -14.48 -11.61 -6.39
CA ARG A 633 -15.10 -11.00 -7.56
C ARG A 633 -16.27 -11.85 -8.05
N SER A 634 -17.33 -11.21 -8.55
CA SER A 634 -18.48 -11.91 -9.15
C SER A 634 -18.13 -12.60 -10.47
N HIS A 635 -17.05 -12.17 -11.12
CA HIS A 635 -16.50 -12.74 -12.34
C HIS A 635 -15.00 -13.02 -12.13
N SER A 636 -14.48 -14.07 -12.77
CA SER A 636 -13.09 -14.50 -12.62
C SER A 636 -12.08 -13.40 -12.93
N GLU A 637 -12.34 -12.57 -13.93
CA GLU A 637 -11.48 -11.47 -14.36
C GLU A 637 -12.32 -10.19 -14.60
N PRO A 638 -11.85 -8.99 -14.19
CA PRO A 638 -12.45 -7.74 -14.66
C PRO A 638 -12.25 -7.57 -16.17
N PRO A 639 -13.12 -6.81 -16.88
CA PRO A 639 -12.90 -6.48 -18.29
C PRO A 639 -11.56 -5.80 -18.51
N ALA A 640 -10.79 -6.30 -19.46
CA ALA A 640 -9.51 -5.69 -19.84
C ALA A 640 -9.73 -4.63 -20.93
N TYR A 641 -8.86 -3.61 -20.97
CA TYR A 641 -8.82 -2.66 -22.07
C TYR A 641 -8.23 -3.29 -23.34
N SER A 642 -8.55 -2.70 -24.50
CA SER A 642 -7.90 -3.08 -25.76
C SER A 642 -6.42 -2.66 -25.78
N GLN A 643 -5.60 -3.25 -26.66
CA GLN A 643 -4.19 -2.86 -26.78
C GLN A 643 -4.01 -1.37 -27.11
N ALA A 644 -4.84 -0.83 -28.01
CA ALA A 644 -4.81 0.57 -28.41
C ALA A 644 -5.16 1.50 -27.24
N ASP A 645 -6.16 1.10 -26.45
CA ASP A 645 -6.56 1.78 -25.22
C ASP A 645 -5.43 1.81 -24.17
N ILE A 646 -4.71 0.69 -24.01
CA ILE A 646 -3.58 0.60 -23.09
C ILE A 646 -2.45 1.52 -23.54
N TRP A 647 -2.05 1.47 -24.82
CA TRP A 647 -0.97 2.33 -25.34
C TRP A 647 -1.28 3.83 -25.24
N LYS A 648 -2.55 4.22 -25.26
CA LYS A 648 -2.96 5.62 -25.05
C LYS A 648 -2.71 6.11 -23.62
N ARG A 649 -2.84 5.23 -22.63
CA ARG A 649 -2.90 5.60 -21.20
C ARG A 649 -1.68 5.18 -20.40
N VAL A 650 -0.92 4.19 -20.88
CA VAL A 650 0.19 3.56 -20.18
C VAL A 650 1.49 3.74 -20.97
N PRO A 651 2.57 4.25 -20.36
CA PRO A 651 3.88 4.29 -21.00
C PRO A 651 4.38 2.86 -21.23
N THR A 652 4.78 2.55 -22.46
CA THR A 652 5.34 1.25 -22.83
C THR A 652 6.76 1.38 -23.36
N TYR A 653 7.52 0.30 -23.22
CA TYR A 653 8.96 0.29 -23.46
C TYR A 653 9.35 -0.89 -24.34
N ASP A 654 10.48 -0.74 -25.01
CA ASP A 654 11.01 -1.78 -25.89
C ASP A 654 11.46 -3.02 -25.09
N MET A 655 11.30 -4.21 -25.68
CA MET A 655 11.64 -5.51 -25.06
C MET A 655 12.50 -6.37 -26.02
N VAL A 656 13.51 -5.76 -26.61
CA VAL A 656 14.39 -6.37 -27.63
C VAL A 656 15.42 -7.37 -27.10
N VAL A 657 15.63 -7.47 -25.79
CA VAL A 657 16.62 -8.38 -25.19
C VAL A 657 15.93 -9.68 -24.75
N PRO A 658 16.02 -10.78 -25.52
CA PRO A 658 15.24 -12.00 -25.27
C PRO A 658 15.72 -12.79 -24.03
N PHE A 659 16.93 -12.49 -23.54
CA PHE A 659 17.53 -13.08 -22.34
C PHE A 659 17.72 -12.08 -21.18
N ALA A 660 17.03 -10.94 -21.21
CA ALA A 660 17.04 -10.00 -20.09
C ALA A 660 16.49 -10.66 -18.82
N SER A 661 17.16 -10.46 -17.68
CA SER A 661 16.72 -10.94 -16.34
C SER A 661 16.32 -12.42 -16.30
N GLN A 662 17.14 -13.30 -16.89
CA GLN A 662 16.84 -14.75 -16.98
C GLN A 662 17.26 -15.57 -15.75
N THR A 663 17.85 -14.99 -14.69
CA THR A 663 18.34 -15.82 -13.57
C THR A 663 17.21 -16.59 -12.87
N GLY A 664 17.55 -17.72 -12.24
CA GLY A 664 16.57 -18.60 -11.59
C GLY A 664 16.11 -18.10 -10.22
N TYR A 665 16.95 -17.30 -9.59
CA TYR A 665 16.79 -16.77 -8.25
C TYR A 665 16.42 -15.28 -8.27
N SER A 666 15.66 -14.85 -7.26
CA SER A 666 15.58 -13.44 -6.86
C SER A 666 16.68 -13.12 -5.85
N VAL A 667 17.20 -11.89 -5.88
CA VAL A 667 18.18 -11.40 -4.90
C VAL A 667 17.54 -10.94 -3.59
N ASN A 668 16.19 -10.82 -3.49
CA ASN A 668 15.56 -10.30 -2.28
C ASN A 668 14.07 -10.73 -2.04
N GLY A 669 13.66 -11.93 -2.45
CA GLY A 669 12.28 -12.43 -2.30
C GLY A 669 12.20 -13.72 -1.47
N GLY A 670 11.17 -13.87 -0.62
CA GLY A 670 10.90 -15.12 0.11
C GLY A 670 10.11 -14.95 1.43
N ASP A 671 9.48 -16.03 1.90
CA ASP A 671 8.90 -16.12 3.25
C ASP A 671 9.86 -16.83 4.21
N LEU A 672 10.27 -16.16 5.28
CA LEU A 672 11.16 -16.75 6.28
C LEU A 672 10.52 -17.94 6.99
N ARG A 673 9.20 -18.05 7.04
CA ARG A 673 8.52 -19.22 7.63
C ARG A 673 8.86 -20.53 6.92
N VAL A 674 9.37 -20.50 5.68
CA VAL A 674 9.66 -21.72 4.90
C VAL A 674 11.15 -22.03 4.70
N GLY A 675 12.08 -21.19 5.14
CA GLY A 675 13.52 -21.38 4.87
C GLY A 675 14.43 -21.02 6.02
N THR A 676 15.74 -21.22 5.85
CA THR A 676 16.76 -20.92 6.88
C THR A 676 17.83 -19.95 6.36
N GLY A 677 17.94 -18.73 6.92
CA GLY A 677 18.98 -17.75 6.61
C GLY A 677 18.47 -16.31 6.47
N GLU A 678 19.32 -15.30 6.73
CA GLU A 678 18.94 -13.87 6.72
C GLU A 678 18.81 -13.27 5.30
N GLN A 679 19.42 -13.92 4.30
CA GLN A 679 19.34 -13.56 2.87
C GLN A 679 19.08 -14.82 2.03
N LEU A 680 17.81 -15.27 1.98
CA LEU A 680 17.39 -16.38 1.12
C LEU A 680 17.34 -15.93 -0.35
N ASN A 681 18.52 -15.74 -0.97
CA ASN A 681 18.67 -15.50 -2.40
C ASN A 681 18.18 -16.75 -3.16
N GLY A 682 17.04 -16.69 -3.84
CA GLY A 682 16.48 -17.90 -4.47
C GLY A 682 15.01 -17.88 -4.82
N PHE A 683 14.14 -17.23 -4.05
CA PHE A 683 12.69 -17.46 -4.12
C PHE A 683 11.94 -16.38 -4.91
N ALA A 684 10.80 -16.76 -5.50
CA ALA A 684 9.78 -15.88 -6.07
C ALA A 684 10.16 -15.10 -7.36
N ASN A 685 10.62 -15.78 -8.41
CA ASN A 685 10.77 -15.19 -9.74
C ASN A 685 9.57 -15.52 -10.65
N TYR A 686 8.85 -14.53 -11.20
CA TYR A 686 7.69 -14.75 -12.08
C TYR A 686 7.99 -15.60 -13.32
N ARG A 687 9.26 -15.80 -13.69
CA ARG A 687 9.62 -16.68 -14.81
C ARG A 687 9.54 -18.15 -14.43
N TRP A 688 9.82 -18.49 -13.18
CA TRP A 688 9.95 -19.88 -12.71
C TRP A 688 8.91 -20.27 -11.66
N MET A 689 8.27 -19.29 -11.00
CA MET A 689 7.18 -19.56 -10.07
C MET A 689 6.04 -20.32 -10.77
N PRO A 690 5.57 -21.44 -10.22
CA PRO A 690 4.40 -22.10 -10.77
C PRO A 690 3.18 -21.20 -10.64
N TRP A 691 2.19 -21.38 -11.53
CA TRP A 691 0.94 -20.63 -11.43
C TRP A 691 0.17 -21.00 -10.16
N THR A 692 0.02 -22.29 -9.88
CA THR A 692 -0.57 -22.82 -8.64
C THR A 692 0.49 -23.44 -7.74
N SER A 693 0.13 -23.83 -6.52
CA SER A 693 1.00 -24.61 -5.64
C SER A 693 1.63 -25.81 -6.37
N SER A 694 2.93 -26.04 -6.18
CA SER A 694 3.72 -27.11 -6.82
C SER A 694 4.56 -27.87 -5.78
N THR A 695 5.28 -28.91 -6.20
CA THR A 695 6.22 -29.66 -5.35
C THR A 695 7.66 -29.46 -5.81
N TYR A 696 8.60 -29.80 -4.93
CA TYR A 696 10.04 -29.72 -5.19
C TYR A 696 10.45 -30.52 -6.44
N ASN A 697 9.86 -31.69 -6.68
CA ASN A 697 10.17 -32.50 -7.86
C ASN A 697 9.44 -32.00 -9.10
N ASP A 698 8.18 -31.58 -8.97
CA ASP A 698 7.40 -31.07 -10.11
C ASP A 698 8.05 -29.84 -10.72
N ILE A 699 8.56 -28.93 -9.90
CA ILE A 699 9.22 -27.72 -10.41
C ILE A 699 10.56 -28.03 -11.11
N ILE A 700 11.28 -29.08 -10.69
CA ILE A 700 12.47 -29.57 -11.39
C ILE A 700 12.09 -30.07 -12.78
N THR A 701 11.06 -30.90 -12.86
CA THR A 701 10.54 -31.42 -14.12
C THR A 701 10.02 -30.30 -15.03
N ALA A 702 9.32 -29.31 -14.47
CA ALA A 702 8.86 -28.14 -15.23
C ALA A 702 10.04 -27.31 -15.79
N GLY A 703 11.11 -27.15 -15.02
CA GLY A 703 12.35 -26.51 -15.50
C GLY A 703 13.01 -27.26 -16.65
N GLN A 704 13.08 -28.60 -16.58
CA GLN A 704 13.60 -29.45 -17.66
C GLN A 704 12.77 -29.34 -18.94
N ASN A 705 11.44 -29.20 -18.81
CA ASN A 705 10.49 -29.17 -19.92
C ASN A 705 10.18 -27.74 -20.43
N THR A 706 10.86 -26.72 -19.92
CA THR A 706 10.57 -25.32 -20.26
C THR A 706 10.76 -25.03 -21.76
N GLN A 707 9.81 -24.26 -22.34
CA GLN A 707 9.89 -23.78 -23.72
C GLN A 707 10.83 -22.58 -23.88
N ASN A 708 11.39 -22.03 -22.79
CA ASN A 708 12.33 -20.92 -22.86
C ASN A 708 13.61 -21.34 -23.59
N PRO A 709 13.98 -20.71 -24.72
CA PRO A 709 15.20 -21.05 -25.45
C PRO A 709 16.47 -20.64 -24.70
N TRP A 710 16.38 -19.74 -23.71
CA TRP A 710 17.48 -19.30 -22.88
C TRP A 710 17.46 -20.06 -21.55
N LYS A 711 18.59 -20.68 -21.19
CA LYS A 711 18.66 -21.67 -20.10
C LYS A 711 19.36 -21.18 -18.84
N LEU A 712 19.83 -19.93 -18.83
CA LEU A 712 20.34 -19.30 -17.62
C LEU A 712 19.26 -19.39 -16.53
N GLY A 713 19.60 -19.86 -15.33
CA GLY A 713 18.66 -19.95 -14.21
C GLY A 713 17.67 -21.12 -14.22
N SER A 714 17.69 -21.97 -15.26
CA SER A 714 16.85 -23.17 -15.35
C SER A 714 17.43 -24.39 -14.62
N ASP A 715 18.56 -24.21 -13.93
CA ASP A 715 19.20 -25.26 -13.17
C ASP A 715 18.47 -25.53 -11.85
N GLN A 716 18.76 -26.68 -11.24
CA GLN A 716 18.08 -27.09 -10.01
C GLN A 716 18.24 -26.04 -8.89
N ALA A 717 19.39 -25.34 -8.81
CA ALA A 717 19.60 -24.28 -7.84
C ALA A 717 18.72 -23.05 -8.08
N GLY A 718 18.47 -22.67 -9.33
CA GLY A 718 17.58 -21.58 -9.65
C GLY A 718 16.10 -21.89 -9.38
N ILE A 719 15.63 -23.07 -9.78
CA ILE A 719 14.17 -23.33 -9.85
C ILE A 719 13.58 -23.89 -8.55
N THR A 720 14.30 -24.75 -7.83
CA THR A 720 13.75 -25.46 -6.64
C THR A 720 13.27 -24.56 -5.50
N PRO A 721 13.88 -23.38 -5.23
CA PRO A 721 13.31 -22.45 -4.26
C PRO A 721 11.88 -22.01 -4.59
N ASN A 722 11.50 -21.98 -5.87
CA ASN A 722 10.17 -21.51 -6.28
C ASN A 722 9.03 -22.52 -5.97
N ALA A 723 9.32 -23.72 -5.41
CA ALA A 723 8.29 -24.72 -5.07
C ALA A 723 7.37 -24.29 -3.92
N GLY A 724 7.86 -23.46 -2.99
CA GLY A 724 7.08 -22.99 -1.82
C GLY A 724 6.18 -21.78 -2.08
N VAL A 725 6.17 -21.24 -3.30
CA VAL A 725 5.49 -19.98 -3.68
C VAL A 725 4.78 -20.14 -5.03
N TRP A 726 3.76 -19.32 -5.31
CA TRP A 726 3.01 -19.39 -6.58
C TRP A 726 2.37 -18.06 -6.95
N LEU A 727 2.01 -17.90 -8.23
CA LEU A 727 1.54 -16.63 -8.79
C LEU A 727 0.03 -16.43 -8.73
N LYS A 728 -0.77 -17.50 -8.75
CA LYS A 728 -2.23 -17.40 -8.69
C LYS A 728 -2.63 -16.78 -7.36
N TYR A 729 -3.43 -15.73 -7.41
CA TYR A 729 -3.97 -15.13 -6.20
C TYR A 729 -4.88 -16.13 -5.49
N THR A 730 -4.44 -16.59 -4.33
CA THR A 730 -5.26 -17.27 -3.34
C THR A 730 -5.16 -16.51 -2.04
N PRO A 731 -6.16 -16.54 -1.15
CA PRO A 731 -6.11 -15.75 0.08
C PRO A 731 -4.78 -15.97 0.81
N PHE A 732 -4.05 -14.87 1.01
CA PHE A 732 -2.72 -14.80 1.64
C PHE A 732 -1.58 -15.47 0.89
N ASN A 733 -1.76 -15.84 -0.39
CA ASN A 733 -0.76 -16.53 -1.19
C ASN A 733 0.59 -15.81 -1.17
N GLN A 734 1.65 -16.61 -1.28
CA GLN A 734 3.00 -16.09 -1.27
C GLN A 734 3.42 -15.65 -2.66
N MET A 735 2.99 -14.45 -3.00
CA MET A 735 3.79 -13.59 -3.85
C MET A 735 4.87 -13.04 -2.93
N GLY A 736 6.10 -13.58 -3.01
CA GLY A 736 7.17 -13.34 -2.04
C GLY A 736 7.34 -11.87 -1.61
N ARG A 737 7.93 -11.68 -0.41
CA ARG A 737 8.28 -10.38 0.20
C ARG A 737 8.42 -9.21 -0.77
N SER A 738 7.78 -8.08 -0.45
CA SER A 738 8.38 -6.79 -0.76
C SER A 738 8.83 -6.11 0.52
N PRO A 739 10.15 -5.99 0.73
CA PRO A 739 10.69 -4.67 0.48
C PRO A 739 11.52 -4.58 -0.78
N ILE A 740 11.72 -5.67 -1.53
CA ILE A 740 12.71 -5.61 -2.61
C ILE A 740 12.36 -6.45 -3.86
N THR A 741 11.51 -7.49 -3.81
CA THR A 741 11.07 -8.16 -5.06
C THR A 741 9.74 -8.88 -4.82
N GLY A 742 8.62 -8.21 -5.10
CA GLY A 742 7.44 -8.95 -5.56
C GLY A 742 7.86 -9.84 -6.75
N PRO A 743 7.04 -10.82 -7.19
CA PRO A 743 7.40 -11.75 -8.25
C PRO A 743 7.99 -11.17 -9.55
N GLY A 744 8.01 -9.85 -9.78
CA GLY A 744 8.30 -9.27 -11.07
C GLY A 744 9.73 -9.47 -11.60
N GLY A 745 10.65 -10.10 -10.88
CA GLY A 745 11.87 -10.61 -11.52
C GLY A 745 13.12 -10.38 -10.71
N VAL A 746 14.25 -10.58 -11.39
CA VAL A 746 15.57 -10.50 -10.80
C VAL A 746 15.86 -9.04 -10.46
N ARG A 747 15.67 -8.64 -9.19
CA ARG A 747 15.93 -7.28 -8.69
C ARG A 747 14.89 -6.24 -9.13
N ASP A 748 13.61 -6.61 -9.04
CA ASP A 748 12.43 -5.78 -9.29
C ASP A 748 12.23 -4.57 -8.38
N ASP A 749 13.17 -4.31 -7.46
CA ASP A 749 13.20 -3.13 -6.61
C ASP A 749 13.46 -1.79 -7.32
N ARG A 750 13.52 -1.83 -8.66
CA ARG A 750 14.36 -0.94 -9.46
C ARG A 750 13.72 -0.62 -10.81
N GLN A 751 12.40 -0.62 -10.87
CA GLN A 751 11.67 -0.29 -12.09
C GLN A 751 10.31 0.34 -11.75
N ILE A 752 9.88 1.30 -12.57
CA ILE A 752 8.68 2.12 -12.32
C ILE A 752 7.35 1.37 -12.56
N MET A 753 7.38 0.19 -13.18
CA MET A 753 6.21 -0.63 -13.45
C MET A 753 6.61 -2.11 -13.32
N PRO A 754 5.94 -2.91 -12.48
CA PRO A 754 6.33 -4.31 -12.28
C PRO A 754 6.46 -5.08 -13.60
N GLU A 755 7.48 -5.92 -13.76
CA GLU A 755 7.77 -6.55 -15.06
C GLU A 755 6.59 -7.33 -15.68
N PRO A 756 5.76 -8.10 -14.94
CA PRO A 756 4.63 -8.78 -15.54
C PRO A 756 3.59 -7.80 -16.09
N VAL A 757 3.43 -6.68 -15.41
CA VAL A 757 2.53 -5.58 -15.77
C VAL A 757 3.08 -4.86 -17.01
N ALA A 758 4.38 -4.54 -17.04
CA ALA A 758 5.03 -3.90 -18.19
C ALA A 758 5.00 -4.78 -19.44
N ARG A 759 5.21 -6.10 -19.29
CA ARG A 759 5.12 -7.07 -20.39
C ARG A 759 3.72 -7.15 -20.96
N TYR A 760 2.71 -7.25 -20.10
CA TYR A 760 1.31 -7.27 -20.53
C TYR A 760 0.88 -5.95 -21.17
N ALA A 761 1.29 -4.81 -20.59
CA ALA A 761 0.98 -3.49 -21.13
C ALA A 761 1.56 -3.28 -22.54
N ARG A 762 2.79 -3.78 -22.78
CA ARG A 762 3.41 -3.72 -24.10
C ARG A 762 2.63 -4.56 -25.12
N ASP A 763 2.30 -5.80 -24.79
CA ASP A 763 1.63 -6.75 -25.70
C ASP A 763 0.71 -7.70 -24.94
N ILE A 764 -0.60 -7.49 -25.09
CA ILE A 764 -1.66 -8.24 -24.40
C ILE A 764 -1.75 -9.70 -24.81
N THR A 765 -1.08 -10.11 -25.90
CA THR A 765 -1.08 -11.50 -26.38
C THR A 765 0.08 -12.33 -25.82
N THR A 766 0.99 -11.68 -25.09
CA THR A 766 2.21 -12.30 -24.57
C THR A 766 1.90 -13.46 -23.61
N ARG A 767 2.64 -14.56 -23.77
CA ARG A 767 2.62 -15.71 -22.88
C ARG A 767 3.97 -15.93 -22.22
N ARG A 768 3.95 -16.47 -21.00
CA ARG A 768 5.15 -16.81 -20.25
C ARG A 768 5.82 -18.07 -20.85
N PRO A 769 7.12 -18.04 -21.20
CA PRO A 769 7.80 -19.18 -21.82
C PRO A 769 7.94 -20.45 -20.97
N HIS A 770 7.78 -20.36 -19.65
CA HIS A 770 7.94 -21.52 -18.76
C HIS A 770 6.77 -22.52 -18.88
N ASP A 771 5.54 -22.01 -18.88
CA ASP A 771 4.30 -22.81 -18.80
C ASP A 771 3.21 -22.36 -19.80
N ASN A 772 3.55 -21.48 -20.74
CA ASN A 772 2.65 -20.93 -21.76
C ASN A 772 1.42 -20.17 -21.20
N ARG A 773 1.47 -19.75 -19.92
CA ARG A 773 0.43 -18.97 -19.25
C ARG A 773 0.33 -17.57 -19.84
N GLU A 774 -0.89 -17.06 -19.95
CA GLU A 774 -1.12 -15.67 -20.39
C GLU A 774 -0.55 -14.67 -19.40
N MET A 775 0.20 -13.68 -19.91
CA MET A 775 0.70 -12.59 -19.07
C MET A 775 -0.43 -11.75 -18.47
N LYS A 776 -1.61 -11.73 -19.10
CA LYS A 776 -2.83 -11.13 -18.57
C LYS A 776 -3.16 -11.66 -17.17
N GLN A 777 -3.21 -12.98 -17.02
CA GLN A 777 -3.55 -13.63 -15.75
C GLN A 777 -2.47 -13.38 -14.70
N ILE A 778 -1.20 -13.50 -15.12
CA ILE A 778 -0.06 -13.24 -14.23
C ILE A 778 -0.08 -11.80 -13.71
N ALA A 779 -0.29 -10.81 -14.58
CA ALA A 779 -0.32 -9.41 -14.19
C ALA A 779 -1.53 -9.09 -13.31
N LEU A 780 -2.71 -9.66 -13.60
CA LEU A 780 -3.92 -9.49 -12.79
C LEU A 780 -3.72 -10.00 -11.36
N ASP A 781 -3.26 -11.24 -11.21
CA ASP A 781 -3.09 -11.82 -9.88
C ASP A 781 -1.94 -11.15 -9.13
N TYR A 782 -0.86 -10.79 -9.84
CA TYR A 782 0.25 -10.01 -9.27
C TYR A 782 -0.24 -8.70 -8.64
N LEU A 783 -1.10 -7.95 -9.34
CA LEU A 783 -1.68 -6.72 -8.84
C LEU A 783 -2.75 -6.95 -7.76
N THR A 784 -3.39 -8.11 -7.75
CA THR A 784 -4.36 -8.49 -6.71
C THR A 784 -3.67 -8.83 -5.40
N GLY A 785 -2.50 -9.48 -5.44
CA GLY A 785 -1.75 -9.91 -4.25
C GLY A 785 -1.45 -8.81 -3.24
N TYR A 786 -1.38 -7.54 -3.69
CA TYR A 786 -1.19 -6.37 -2.83
C TYR A 786 -2.28 -6.21 -1.75
N VAL A 787 -3.48 -6.76 -1.95
CA VAL A 787 -4.53 -6.69 -0.92
C VAL A 787 -4.16 -7.41 0.39
N SER A 788 -3.29 -8.42 0.32
CA SER A 788 -2.86 -9.18 1.51
C SER A 788 -1.81 -8.44 2.35
N ASP A 789 -1.37 -7.27 1.89
CA ASP A 789 -0.35 -6.45 2.56
C ASP A 789 -0.88 -5.87 3.89
N PRO A 790 -0.13 -5.97 5.01
CA PRO A 790 -0.50 -5.44 6.33
C PRO A 790 -0.87 -3.95 6.39
N TYR A 791 -0.53 -3.14 5.39
CA TYR A 791 -0.88 -1.71 5.37
C TYR A 791 -2.28 -1.44 4.82
N HIS A 792 -2.96 -2.44 4.25
CA HIS A 792 -4.37 -2.39 3.87
C HIS A 792 -5.30 -2.56 5.08
N CYS A 793 -5.00 -1.88 6.19
CA CYS A 793 -5.80 -1.93 7.39
C CYS A 793 -7.08 -1.10 7.28
N PHE A 794 -8.18 -1.66 7.80
CA PHE A 794 -9.50 -1.03 7.74
C PHE A 794 -9.69 -0.07 8.92
N GLU A 795 -9.85 1.20 8.64
CA GLU A 795 -10.12 2.22 9.64
C GLU A 795 -11.61 2.31 9.88
N ASN A 796 -12.08 1.78 11.01
CA ASN A 796 -13.52 1.70 11.31
C ASN A 796 -14.31 1.08 10.15
N GLY A 797 -13.75 0.04 9.54
CA GLY A 797 -14.35 -0.69 8.43
C GLY A 797 -14.18 -0.06 7.06
N ARG A 798 -13.19 0.83 6.87
CA ARG A 798 -13.00 1.58 5.62
C ARG A 798 -11.54 1.66 5.20
N LEU A 799 -11.29 1.59 3.89
CA LEU A 799 -9.98 1.91 3.30
C LEU A 799 -10.00 3.31 2.69
N THR A 800 -9.97 4.32 3.56
CA THR A 800 -9.91 5.72 3.13
C THR A 800 -8.45 6.19 3.01
N PRO A 801 -8.12 7.02 2.00
CA PRO A 801 -6.79 7.62 1.91
C PRO A 801 -6.53 8.57 3.08
N LEU A 802 -5.34 8.49 3.68
CA LEU A 802 -5.05 9.12 4.96
C LEU A 802 -5.09 10.64 4.94
N TYR A 803 -4.73 11.24 3.80
CA TYR A 803 -4.58 12.68 3.62
C TYR A 803 -5.69 13.30 2.74
N LYS A 804 -6.77 12.56 2.45
CA LYS A 804 -7.86 13.04 1.59
C LYS A 804 -8.53 14.26 2.23
N GLY A 805 -8.75 15.32 1.44
CA GLY A 805 -9.35 16.58 1.91
C GLY A 805 -8.42 17.44 2.79
N ASN A 806 -7.27 16.93 3.21
CA ASN A 806 -6.25 17.68 3.92
C ASN A 806 -4.88 17.07 3.65
N ALA A 807 -4.24 17.51 2.56
CA ALA A 807 -2.93 17.00 2.19
C ALA A 807 -1.92 17.17 3.34
N ARG A 808 -2.00 18.24 4.13
CA ARG A 808 -1.06 18.49 5.22
C ARG A 808 -1.59 18.02 6.59
N ARG A 809 -2.43 16.97 6.59
CA ARG A 809 -2.94 16.37 7.83
C ARG A 809 -1.76 16.05 8.77
N PRO A 810 -1.78 16.48 10.04
CA PRO A 810 -0.69 16.28 10.98
C PRO A 810 -0.72 14.84 11.51
N ILE A 811 -0.52 13.87 10.63
CA ILE A 811 -0.34 12.48 11.01
C ILE A 811 1.12 12.11 10.82
N THR A 812 1.68 11.44 11.80
CA THR A 812 3.05 10.93 11.72
C THR A 812 3.03 9.43 11.87
N LEU A 813 4.13 8.83 11.44
CA LEU A 813 4.41 7.45 11.73
C LEU A 813 4.94 7.30 13.17
N ARG A 814 4.53 6.28 13.92
CA ARG A 814 5.00 6.04 15.30
C ARG A 814 5.33 4.57 15.56
N ASN A 815 6.34 4.33 16.40
CA ASN A 815 6.92 3.00 16.68
C ASN A 815 7.29 2.24 15.40
N HIS A 816 7.63 2.98 14.35
CA HIS A 816 8.09 2.44 13.11
C HIS A 816 9.61 2.42 13.07
N TYR A 817 10.13 1.38 12.43
CA TYR A 817 11.48 0.93 12.66
C TYR A 817 12.54 1.64 11.77
N TYR A 818 12.17 2.22 10.62
CA TYR A 818 13.10 2.90 9.68
C TYR A 818 13.13 4.43 9.78
N GLY A 819 12.43 5.04 10.75
CA GLY A 819 12.36 6.49 10.86
C GLY A 819 12.16 6.94 12.29
N GLY A 820 12.45 8.21 12.56
CA GLY A 820 12.10 8.85 13.83
C GLY A 820 10.59 8.89 13.97
N GLY A 821 10.00 7.84 14.55
CA GLY A 821 8.62 7.92 14.99
C GLY A 821 8.52 9.06 15.99
N GLU A 822 7.65 10.04 15.73
CA GLU A 822 7.50 11.18 16.63
C GLU A 822 6.79 10.71 17.90
N SER A 823 7.61 10.33 18.89
CA SER A 823 7.18 9.86 20.21
C SER A 823 6.37 10.92 20.98
N GLY A 824 6.26 12.14 20.45
CA GLY A 824 5.38 13.21 20.92
C GLY A 824 3.97 13.24 20.29
N THR A 825 3.75 12.75 19.07
CA THR A 825 2.45 12.82 18.36
C THR A 825 1.35 11.97 19.02
N PRO A 826 0.28 12.53 19.60
CA PRO A 826 -0.72 11.75 20.33
C PRO A 826 -1.25 10.50 19.57
N PRO A 827 -1.60 9.39 20.26
CA PRO A 827 -1.97 8.13 19.62
C PRO A 827 -3.03 8.25 18.52
N GLU A 828 -3.99 9.15 18.67
CA GLU A 828 -5.05 9.44 17.69
C GLU A 828 -4.59 10.17 16.42
N GLN A 829 -3.32 10.59 16.35
CA GLN A 829 -2.68 11.21 15.18
C GLN A 829 -1.42 10.45 14.73
N ALA A 830 -1.15 9.30 15.34
CA ALA A 830 0.07 8.53 15.11
C ALA A 830 -0.26 7.21 14.40
N TYR A 831 0.11 7.05 13.14
CA TYR A 831 -0.07 5.79 12.43
C TYR A 831 0.98 4.77 12.88
N TYR A 832 0.57 3.70 13.55
CA TYR A 832 1.49 2.65 13.99
C TYR A 832 1.57 1.56 12.94
N ILE A 833 2.75 1.45 12.34
CA ILE A 833 3.08 0.31 11.52
C ILE A 833 3.67 -0.77 12.41
N GLN A 834 3.08 -1.95 12.41
CA GLN A 834 3.65 -3.11 13.08
C GLN A 834 4.66 -3.81 12.19
N GLY A 835 5.93 -3.49 12.38
CA GLY A 835 7.05 -4.35 11.98
C GLY A 835 8.35 -3.59 11.79
N GLY A 836 9.39 -4.34 11.40
CA GLY A 836 10.68 -3.78 11.10
C GLY A 836 11.56 -4.70 10.26
N ARG A 837 12.87 -4.41 10.20
CA ARG A 837 13.82 -5.16 9.37
C ARG A 837 13.87 -6.63 9.76
N PRO A 838 13.66 -7.55 8.81
CA PRO A 838 13.74 -8.98 9.05
C PRO A 838 14.98 -9.43 9.84
N TYR A 839 16.18 -8.99 9.47
CA TYR A 839 17.41 -9.42 10.14
C TYR A 839 17.67 -8.73 11.48
N GLU A 840 16.95 -7.65 11.81
CA GLU A 840 17.11 -6.95 13.10
C GLU A 840 16.13 -7.44 14.17
N PHE A 841 15.02 -8.07 13.77
CA PHE A 841 14.05 -8.67 14.70
C PHE A 841 14.04 -10.20 14.69
N VAL A 842 14.58 -10.85 13.65
CA VAL A 842 14.66 -12.31 13.60
C VAL A 842 15.93 -12.78 14.31
N THR A 843 15.77 -13.72 15.23
CA THR A 843 16.90 -14.40 15.89
C THR A 843 17.16 -15.80 15.34
N ALA A 844 16.18 -16.38 14.62
CA ALA A 844 16.29 -17.66 13.94
C ALA A 844 15.23 -17.79 12.83
N ASN A 845 15.57 -18.47 11.73
CA ASN A 845 14.73 -18.50 10.52
C ASN A 845 13.82 -19.73 10.39
N ASN A 846 14.02 -20.81 11.12
CA ASN A 846 13.03 -21.88 11.25
C ASN A 846 13.35 -22.76 12.47
N PRO A 847 12.49 -22.82 13.51
CA PRO A 847 11.26 -22.05 13.66
C PRO A 847 11.53 -20.55 13.76
N LEU A 848 10.63 -19.74 13.21
CA LEU A 848 10.76 -18.29 13.20
C LEU A 848 10.76 -17.76 14.65
N ARG A 849 11.81 -17.05 15.05
CA ARG A 849 11.88 -16.39 16.37
C ARG A 849 12.02 -14.90 16.21
N VAL A 850 11.19 -14.13 16.91
CA VAL A 850 11.24 -12.66 16.85
C VAL A 850 11.58 -12.02 18.19
N GLN A 851 12.22 -10.85 18.15
CA GLN A 851 12.35 -9.96 19.29
C GLN A 851 10.99 -9.30 19.61
N VAL A 852 10.65 -9.19 20.90
CA VAL A 852 9.43 -8.51 21.37
C VAL A 852 9.76 -7.15 22.00
N PRO A 853 8.87 -6.14 21.88
CA PRO A 853 9.01 -4.90 22.63
C PRO A 853 9.16 -5.19 24.14
N TYR A 854 10.11 -4.53 24.80
CA TYR A 854 10.33 -4.61 26.26
C TYR A 854 10.99 -5.90 26.82
N ALA A 855 11.89 -6.52 26.03
CA ALA A 855 12.90 -7.51 26.42
C ALA A 855 12.48 -9.01 26.42
N GLY A 856 12.72 -9.68 25.28
CA GLY A 856 12.69 -11.15 25.14
C GLY A 856 12.70 -11.64 23.69
N ALA A 857 12.81 -12.95 23.47
CA ALA A 857 12.55 -13.63 22.20
C ALA A 857 11.49 -14.72 22.40
N THR A 858 10.63 -14.95 21.41
CA THR A 858 9.53 -15.94 21.47
C THR A 858 9.47 -16.77 20.19
N SER A 859 9.10 -18.05 20.35
CA SER A 859 8.99 -19.04 19.27
C SER A 859 7.76 -18.87 18.39
N ASP A 860 6.74 -18.17 18.89
CA ASP A 860 5.37 -18.26 18.38
C ASP A 860 4.66 -16.90 18.30
N LYS A 861 5.38 -15.78 18.31
CA LYS A 861 4.79 -14.47 17.98
C LYS A 861 5.24 -13.99 16.61
N PRO A 862 4.68 -14.49 15.51
CA PRO A 862 4.91 -13.84 14.24
C PRO A 862 4.20 -12.48 14.24
N TYR A 863 4.95 -11.40 14.46
CA TYR A 863 4.57 -10.08 13.96
C TYR A 863 4.56 -10.18 12.44
N PHE A 864 3.39 -10.43 11.84
CA PHE A 864 3.24 -10.37 10.39
C PHE A 864 2.67 -9.01 9.98
N GLY A 865 3.60 -8.21 9.47
CA GLY A 865 3.42 -7.56 8.19
C GLY A 865 4.45 -8.11 7.21
N THR A 866 4.03 -8.89 6.21
CA THR A 866 4.96 -9.60 5.30
C THR A 866 5.82 -8.68 4.46
N ASN A 867 5.42 -7.42 4.26
CA ASN A 867 5.89 -6.59 3.16
C ASN A 867 6.15 -5.12 3.55
N GLN A 868 7.00 -4.91 4.54
CA GLN A 868 7.33 -3.56 4.98
C GLN A 868 8.27 -2.84 4.03
N ILE A 869 7.72 -1.98 3.19
CA ILE A 869 8.49 -1.20 2.24
C ILE A 869 8.98 0.08 2.91
N ASP A 870 10.30 0.24 2.99
CA ASP A 870 10.87 1.53 3.29
C ASP A 870 10.66 2.49 2.11
N GLN A 871 10.71 3.79 2.38
CA GLN A 871 10.50 4.82 1.36
C GLN A 871 11.37 4.63 0.11
N ASP A 872 12.59 4.17 0.30
CA ASP A 872 13.60 4.02 -0.74
C ASP A 872 13.32 2.84 -1.68
N HIS A 873 12.49 1.89 -1.23
CA HIS A 873 12.00 0.76 -1.98
C HIS A 873 10.49 0.84 -2.28
N ALA A 874 9.86 2.01 -2.15
CA ALA A 874 8.45 2.25 -2.47
C ALA A 874 8.14 2.33 -3.98
N HIS A 875 8.79 1.53 -4.82
CA HIS A 875 8.67 1.57 -6.28
C HIS A 875 7.53 0.69 -6.84
N GLN A 876 6.61 0.20 -6.01
CA GLN A 876 5.51 -0.66 -6.44
C GLN A 876 4.22 0.14 -6.57
N TYR A 877 3.52 0.00 -7.69
CA TYR A 877 2.38 0.86 -8.01
C TYR A 877 1.18 0.05 -8.53
N PRO A 878 0.29 -0.43 -7.64
CA PRO A 878 -0.91 -1.15 -8.05
C PRO A 878 -1.78 -0.35 -9.04
N HIS A 879 -1.79 0.99 -8.95
CA HIS A 879 -2.54 1.89 -9.83
C HIS A 879 -2.43 1.58 -11.34
N TRP A 880 -1.30 1.01 -11.80
CA TRP A 880 -1.15 0.57 -13.19
C TRP A 880 -2.31 -0.34 -13.64
N GLY A 881 -2.83 -1.19 -12.75
CA GLY A 881 -3.94 -2.08 -13.03
C GLY A 881 -5.22 -1.38 -13.47
N SER A 882 -5.57 -0.24 -12.89
CA SER A 882 -6.80 0.50 -13.27
C SER A 882 -6.69 1.18 -14.65
N MET A 883 -5.51 1.15 -15.28
CA MET A 883 -5.31 1.55 -16.68
C MET A 883 -5.24 0.35 -17.64
N LEU A 884 -5.20 -0.88 -17.12
CA LEU A 884 -5.13 -2.14 -17.86
C LEU A 884 -6.46 -2.92 -17.82
N TRP A 885 -7.21 -2.77 -16.74
CA TRP A 885 -8.56 -3.31 -16.57
C TRP A 885 -9.55 -2.18 -16.24
N GLN A 886 -10.79 -2.35 -16.69
CA GLN A 886 -11.91 -1.43 -16.50
C GLN A 886 -12.46 -1.52 -15.08
N THR A 887 -11.62 -1.34 -14.05
CA THR A 887 -12.01 -1.43 -12.63
C THR A 887 -11.19 -0.44 -11.78
N PRO A 888 -11.81 0.21 -10.78
CA PRO A 888 -11.08 1.11 -9.87
C PRO A 888 -10.30 0.35 -8.80
N GLU A 889 -10.46 -0.98 -8.72
CA GLU A 889 -9.86 -1.85 -7.70
C GLU A 889 -8.40 -1.53 -7.42
N PHE A 890 -7.57 -1.46 -8.46
CA PHE A 890 -6.13 -1.31 -8.27
C PHE A 890 -5.71 0.11 -7.86
N ALA A 891 -6.48 1.12 -8.23
CA ALA A 891 -6.32 2.46 -7.68
C ALA A 891 -6.65 2.49 -6.17
N MET A 892 -7.66 1.72 -5.75
CA MET A 892 -8.00 1.56 -4.33
C MET A 892 -6.93 0.78 -3.56
N LEU A 893 -6.22 -0.14 -4.22
CA LEU A 893 -5.05 -0.78 -3.62
C LEU A 893 -3.85 0.18 -3.56
N GLY A 894 -3.62 0.95 -4.60
CA GLY A 894 -2.43 1.80 -4.71
C GLY A 894 -2.37 2.96 -3.70
N HIS A 895 -3.50 3.57 -3.32
CA HIS A 895 -3.45 4.75 -2.45
C HIS A 895 -2.87 4.45 -1.06
N LYS A 896 -3.17 3.29 -0.45
CA LYS A 896 -2.61 2.92 0.87
C LYS A 896 -1.09 2.77 0.80
N PHE A 897 -0.58 2.34 -0.35
CA PHE A 897 0.86 2.25 -0.61
C PHE A 897 1.52 3.63 -0.73
N GLY A 898 0.90 4.54 -1.48
CA GLY A 898 1.37 5.93 -1.56
C GLY A 898 1.34 6.64 -0.19
N ASP A 899 0.30 6.37 0.60
CA ASP A 899 0.13 6.91 1.96
C ASP A 899 1.23 6.45 2.90
N GLN A 900 1.64 5.19 2.80
CA GLN A 900 2.77 4.66 3.58
C GLN A 900 4.05 5.45 3.30
N ALA A 901 4.44 5.60 2.03
CA ALA A 901 5.65 6.33 1.65
C ALA A 901 5.63 7.79 2.15
N ARG A 902 4.44 8.40 2.19
CA ARG A 902 4.22 9.75 2.69
C ARG A 902 4.29 9.84 4.22
N LEU A 903 3.82 8.82 4.94
CA LEU A 903 3.96 8.72 6.40
C LEU A 903 5.43 8.64 6.83
N TYR A 904 6.31 8.06 6.01
CA TYR A 904 7.77 8.05 6.27
C TYR A 904 8.37 9.44 6.25
N LEU A 905 8.26 10.12 5.10
CA LEU A 905 8.69 11.50 4.91
C LEU A 905 7.67 12.20 4.00
N PRO A 906 7.00 13.27 4.46
CA PRO A 906 5.84 13.85 3.78
C PRO A 906 6.17 14.73 2.57
N TRP A 907 7.45 14.93 2.25
CA TRP A 907 7.92 15.74 1.12
C TRP A 907 8.34 14.89 -0.09
N ILE A 908 8.33 15.48 -1.28
CA ILE A 908 8.94 14.91 -2.49
C ILE A 908 10.33 15.54 -2.66
N LEU A 909 10.40 16.86 -2.84
CA LEU A 909 11.62 17.62 -3.03
C LEU A 909 11.97 18.52 -1.84
N ASN A 910 10.97 19.13 -1.19
CA ASN A 910 11.20 20.13 -0.16
C ASN A 910 11.49 19.50 1.20
N ASN A 911 12.72 19.03 1.37
CA ASN A 911 13.17 18.39 2.60
C ASN A 911 13.11 19.36 3.79
N ALA A 912 12.31 19.01 4.80
CA ALA A 912 12.10 19.85 5.98
C ALA A 912 13.36 19.99 6.86
N TRP A 913 14.39 19.16 6.65
CA TRP A 913 15.69 19.26 7.31
C TRP A 913 16.65 20.26 6.65
N GLY A 914 16.22 20.91 5.56
CA GLY A 914 17.02 21.93 4.88
C GLY A 914 18.07 21.38 3.91
N GLU A 915 17.96 20.13 3.46
CA GLU A 915 18.88 19.50 2.50
C GLU A 915 18.31 19.50 1.07
N ALA A 916 19.10 19.95 0.10
CA ALA A 916 18.63 20.08 -1.29
C ALA A 916 18.70 18.77 -2.12
N GLY A 917 19.11 17.64 -1.53
CA GLY A 917 19.52 16.43 -2.24
C GLY A 917 18.40 15.58 -2.89
N GLU A 918 17.13 15.84 -2.59
CA GLU A 918 16.01 14.97 -3.01
C GLU A 918 15.82 14.88 -4.53
N PHE A 919 16.20 15.92 -5.28
CA PHE A 919 16.19 15.93 -6.75
C PHE A 919 17.11 14.88 -7.41
N ALA A 920 17.97 14.22 -6.62
CA ALA A 920 18.86 13.14 -7.04
C ALA A 920 18.64 11.84 -6.25
N SER A 921 17.66 11.78 -5.33
CA SER A 921 17.35 10.62 -4.49
C SER A 921 16.28 9.72 -5.13
N ARG A 922 16.34 8.41 -4.88
CA ARG A 922 15.32 7.48 -5.43
C ARG A 922 13.97 7.57 -4.72
N GLY A 923 13.96 7.76 -3.39
CA GLY A 923 12.72 7.81 -2.61
C GLY A 923 11.81 8.98 -3.03
N ALA A 924 12.41 10.10 -3.43
CA ALA A 924 11.67 11.22 -4.01
C ALA A 924 11.07 10.90 -5.38
N ALA A 925 11.83 10.24 -6.27
CA ALA A 925 11.33 9.79 -7.58
C ALA A 925 10.11 8.85 -7.44
N TRP A 926 10.12 7.94 -6.46
CA TRP A 926 9.01 7.04 -6.17
C TRP A 926 7.77 7.77 -5.67
N LYS A 927 7.92 8.67 -4.70
CA LYS A 927 6.79 9.50 -4.22
C LYS A 927 6.20 10.36 -5.33
N PHE A 928 7.03 10.92 -6.20
CA PHE A 928 6.58 11.65 -7.38
C PHE A 928 5.74 10.76 -8.31
N MET A 929 6.18 9.52 -8.57
CA MET A 929 5.43 8.57 -9.40
C MET A 929 4.12 8.11 -8.74
N HIS A 930 4.10 7.88 -7.42
CA HIS A 930 2.89 7.59 -6.65
C HIS A 930 1.87 8.72 -6.80
N ALA A 931 2.31 9.98 -6.61
CA ALA A 931 1.45 11.14 -6.80
C ALA A 931 0.91 11.20 -8.23
N ALA A 932 1.77 10.97 -9.24
CA ALA A 932 1.35 11.01 -10.64
C ALA A 932 0.29 9.95 -10.98
N LEU A 933 0.40 8.73 -10.43
CA LEU A 933 -0.58 7.66 -10.61
C LEU A 933 -1.87 7.87 -9.82
N ALA A 934 -1.77 8.32 -8.57
CA ALA A 934 -2.93 8.67 -7.75
C ALA A 934 -3.72 9.81 -8.38
N TRP A 935 -3.04 10.77 -9.02
CA TRP A 935 -3.69 11.83 -9.80
C TRP A 935 -4.34 11.29 -11.08
N LYS A 936 -3.66 10.41 -11.83
CA LYS A 936 -4.21 9.80 -13.06
C LYS A 936 -5.48 8.99 -12.77
N THR A 937 -5.51 8.33 -11.63
CA THR A 937 -6.64 7.50 -11.15
C THR A 937 -7.47 8.20 -10.06
N GLY A 938 -7.43 9.53 -10.01
CA GLY A 938 -8.13 10.31 -8.99
C GLY A 938 -9.65 10.33 -9.18
N SER A 939 -10.40 10.45 -8.09
CA SER A 939 -11.86 10.55 -8.04
C SER A 939 -12.31 11.38 -6.82
N SER A 940 -12.89 12.55 -7.05
CA SER A 940 -13.39 13.46 -6.00
C SER A 940 -14.61 12.91 -5.27
N ASN A 941 -15.51 12.25 -5.98
CA ASN A 941 -16.72 11.68 -5.41
C ASN A 941 -16.51 10.27 -4.81
N SER A 942 -15.36 9.63 -5.04
CA SER A 942 -14.96 8.41 -4.34
C SER A 942 -14.55 8.70 -2.90
N SER A 943 -14.92 7.79 -2.00
CA SER A 943 -14.49 7.84 -0.61
C SER A 943 -13.23 7.02 -0.33
N ARG A 944 -12.76 6.26 -1.34
CA ARG A 944 -11.59 5.37 -1.28
C ARG A 944 -10.42 5.87 -2.12
N LEU A 945 -10.59 6.92 -2.92
CA LEU A 945 -9.55 7.48 -3.78
C LEU A 945 -9.31 8.95 -3.48
N TYR A 946 -8.09 9.43 -3.74
CA TYR A 946 -7.78 10.86 -3.78
C TYR A 946 -8.47 11.54 -4.96
N SER A 947 -8.83 12.81 -4.84
CA SER A 947 -9.13 13.64 -6.01
C SER A 947 -7.83 14.13 -6.67
N ARG A 948 -7.87 14.58 -7.92
CA ARG A 948 -6.73 15.26 -8.55
C ARG A 948 -6.36 16.53 -7.80
N ALA A 949 -7.34 17.22 -7.23
CA ALA A 949 -7.12 18.41 -6.42
C ALA A 949 -6.33 18.10 -5.13
N ASP A 950 -6.66 17.01 -4.43
CA ASP A 950 -5.93 16.56 -3.23
C ASP A 950 -4.44 16.33 -3.55
N ILE A 951 -4.16 15.67 -4.68
CA ILE A 951 -2.78 15.39 -5.09
C ILE A 951 -2.06 16.67 -5.54
N MET A 952 -2.74 17.56 -6.29
CA MET A 952 -2.12 18.81 -6.73
C MET A 952 -1.79 19.73 -5.57
N ASP A 953 -2.66 19.82 -4.57
CA ASP A 953 -2.41 20.59 -3.36
C ASP A 953 -1.12 20.13 -2.65
N TRP A 954 -0.89 18.82 -2.54
CA TRP A 954 0.36 18.29 -1.99
C TRP A 954 1.59 18.64 -2.83
N VAL A 955 1.56 18.29 -4.12
CA VAL A 955 2.76 18.36 -4.98
C VAL A 955 3.13 19.80 -5.29
N VAL A 956 2.16 20.69 -5.51
CA VAL A 956 2.42 22.12 -5.71
C VAL A 956 3.01 22.72 -4.44
N PHE A 957 2.47 22.40 -3.26
CA PHE A 957 3.02 22.88 -1.99
C PHE A 957 4.49 22.51 -1.83
N ASP A 958 4.82 21.24 -2.10
CA ASP A 958 6.19 20.74 -2.02
C ASP A 958 7.11 21.42 -3.04
N PHE A 959 6.70 21.53 -4.30
CA PHE A 959 7.52 22.13 -5.36
C PHE A 959 7.72 23.64 -5.17
N GLU A 960 6.72 24.37 -4.70
CA GLU A 960 6.85 25.79 -4.34
C GLU A 960 7.80 25.99 -3.16
N GLY A 961 7.70 25.12 -2.15
CA GLY A 961 8.63 25.14 -1.02
C GLY A 961 10.07 24.89 -1.45
N PHE A 962 10.30 23.89 -2.33
CA PHE A 962 11.63 23.65 -2.92
C PHE A 962 12.10 24.84 -3.75
N TYR A 963 11.20 25.48 -4.50
CA TYR A 963 11.50 26.67 -5.29
C TYR A 963 12.08 27.76 -4.38
N ASP A 964 11.37 28.08 -3.30
CA ASP A 964 11.72 29.16 -2.38
C ASP A 964 12.96 28.83 -1.51
N ALA A 965 13.09 27.59 -1.06
CA ALA A 965 14.17 27.18 -0.16
C ALA A 965 15.50 26.96 -0.91
N PHE A 966 15.48 26.38 -2.11
CA PHE A 966 16.67 25.85 -2.76
C PHE A 966 16.88 26.34 -4.20
N TYR A 967 15.82 26.65 -4.95
CA TYR A 967 15.96 26.99 -6.36
C TYR A 967 16.28 28.48 -6.58
N ASP A 968 15.39 29.38 -6.15
CA ASP A 968 15.52 30.84 -6.30
C ASP A 968 16.02 31.53 -5.02
N SER A 969 16.67 30.77 -4.14
CA SER A 969 17.35 31.30 -2.96
C SER A 969 18.74 31.83 -3.30
N THR A 970 19.34 32.58 -2.37
CA THR A 970 20.74 33.05 -2.46
C THR A 970 21.48 32.67 -1.18
N PRO A 971 22.39 31.68 -1.20
CA PRO A 971 22.71 30.81 -2.34
C PRO A 971 21.57 29.83 -2.69
N GLY A 972 21.48 29.44 -3.97
CA GLY A 972 20.48 28.49 -4.49
C GLY A 972 20.86 27.94 -5.87
N PHE A 973 20.06 27.06 -6.47
CA PHE A 973 20.36 26.47 -7.80
C PHE A 973 20.41 27.51 -8.93
N LEU A 974 19.61 28.59 -8.85
CA LEU A 974 19.70 29.74 -9.76
C LEU A 974 20.88 30.67 -9.43
N ASN A 975 21.23 30.76 -8.15
CA ASN A 975 22.27 31.64 -7.62
C ASN A 975 23.37 30.84 -6.90
N PRO A 976 24.10 29.95 -7.59
CA PRO A 976 25.08 29.08 -6.94
C PRO A 976 26.26 29.91 -6.41
N PRO A 977 26.80 29.58 -5.23
CA PRO A 977 27.90 30.32 -4.63
C PRO A 977 29.20 30.08 -5.39
N VAL A 978 30.09 31.08 -5.37
CA VAL A 978 31.43 30.96 -5.98
C VAL A 978 32.35 30.08 -5.13
N ASN A 979 32.23 30.17 -3.80
CA ASN A 979 33.02 29.38 -2.87
C ASN A 979 32.16 28.27 -2.25
N ILE A 980 32.65 27.03 -2.34
CA ILE A 980 31.98 25.81 -1.87
C ILE A 980 32.79 25.07 -0.79
N SER A 981 33.69 25.76 -0.09
CA SER A 981 34.54 25.17 0.97
C SER A 981 33.73 24.53 2.10
N GLU A 982 32.52 25.02 2.36
CA GLU A 982 31.61 24.51 3.39
C GLU A 982 30.92 23.20 2.99
N GLY A 983 30.97 22.80 1.71
CA GLY A 983 30.30 21.60 1.22
C GLY A 983 28.77 21.73 1.18
N GLY A 984 28.07 20.63 1.44
CA GLY A 984 26.61 20.58 1.59
C GLY A 984 25.84 21.14 0.40
N ASN A 985 24.78 21.91 0.70
CA ASN A 985 23.94 22.55 -0.31
C ASN A 985 24.73 23.46 -1.26
N ALA A 986 25.71 24.23 -0.76
CA ALA A 986 26.53 25.11 -1.58
C ALA A 986 27.26 24.35 -2.70
N ALA A 987 27.84 23.20 -2.35
CA ALA A 987 28.51 22.32 -3.31
C ALA A 987 27.51 21.67 -4.30
N MET A 988 26.33 21.25 -3.84
CA MET A 988 25.28 20.70 -4.71
C MET A 988 24.75 21.73 -5.71
N PHE A 989 24.51 22.98 -5.29
CA PHE A 989 24.04 24.06 -6.18
C PHE A 989 25.04 24.32 -7.32
N ALA A 990 26.32 24.46 -6.98
CA ALA A 990 27.39 24.68 -7.96
C ALA A 990 27.61 23.45 -8.86
N GLY A 991 27.59 22.24 -8.27
CA GLY A 991 27.77 20.98 -8.98
C GLY A 991 26.65 20.72 -9.98
N ALA A 992 25.40 20.94 -9.58
CA ALA A 992 24.24 20.70 -10.45
C ALA A 992 24.24 21.57 -11.69
N GLN A 993 24.68 22.83 -11.55
CA GLN A 993 24.83 23.75 -12.67
C GLN A 993 25.78 23.20 -13.76
N ARG A 994 26.74 22.35 -13.41
CA ARG A 994 27.75 21.78 -14.32
C ARG A 994 27.41 20.38 -14.81
N PHE A 995 26.90 19.52 -13.93
CA PHE A 995 26.81 18.07 -14.18
C PHE A 995 25.38 17.50 -14.17
N GLY A 996 24.36 18.31 -13.86
CA GLY A 996 23.01 17.81 -13.63
C GLY A 996 22.83 17.25 -12.21
N PRO A 997 21.90 16.31 -11.97
CA PRO A 997 21.62 15.82 -10.62
C PRO A 997 22.87 15.29 -9.94
N CYS A 998 23.11 15.71 -8.70
CA CYS A 998 24.26 15.32 -7.90
C CYS A 998 23.92 15.41 -6.41
N LEU A 999 24.73 14.75 -5.60
CA LEU A 999 24.63 14.68 -4.15
C LEU A 999 25.92 15.18 -3.52
N TRP A 1000 25.86 15.43 -2.21
CA TRP A 1000 27.01 15.75 -1.38
C TRP A 1000 27.15 14.75 -0.25
N ASN A 1001 28.39 14.34 0.04
CA ASN A 1001 28.77 13.88 1.37
C ASN A 1001 30.23 14.27 1.64
N SER A 1002 30.65 14.20 2.90
CA SER A 1002 32.00 14.58 3.31
C SER A 1002 33.10 13.68 2.72
N ASP A 1003 32.77 12.43 2.38
CA ASP A 1003 33.74 11.43 1.91
C ASP A 1003 33.95 11.48 0.38
N TYR A 1004 32.88 11.56 -0.41
CA TYR A 1004 32.92 11.60 -1.87
C TYR A 1004 32.99 13.04 -2.43
N GLY A 1005 32.64 14.04 -1.63
CA GLY A 1005 32.48 15.42 -2.09
C GLY A 1005 31.20 15.57 -2.90
N VAL A 1006 31.28 16.19 -4.08
CA VAL A 1006 30.14 16.21 -5.04
C VAL A 1006 30.18 14.93 -5.87
N TRP A 1007 29.08 14.18 -5.90
CA TRP A 1007 29.03 12.87 -6.55
C TRP A 1007 27.68 12.57 -7.20
N GLN A 1008 27.62 11.50 -8.00
CA GLN A 1008 26.39 10.98 -8.61
C GLN A 1008 26.18 9.52 -8.24
N HIS A 1009 24.96 9.17 -7.82
CA HIS A 1009 24.50 7.79 -7.75
C HIS A 1009 23.73 7.45 -9.04
N GLU A 1010 24.33 6.64 -9.91
CA GLU A 1010 23.78 6.44 -11.26
C GLU A 1010 22.38 5.83 -11.26
N PHE A 1011 22.12 4.89 -10.35
CA PHE A 1011 20.80 4.28 -10.16
C PHE A 1011 19.72 5.26 -9.72
N MET A 1012 19.96 5.99 -8.63
CA MET A 1012 18.94 6.87 -8.02
C MET A 1012 18.48 7.93 -9.02
N ILE A 1013 19.44 8.50 -9.75
CA ILE A 1013 19.19 9.53 -10.75
C ILE A 1013 18.51 8.95 -12.00
N GLY A 1014 18.76 7.68 -12.35
CA GLY A 1014 18.08 7.02 -13.45
C GLY A 1014 16.57 6.87 -13.21
N TYR A 1015 16.16 6.55 -11.98
CA TYR A 1015 14.75 6.41 -11.61
C TYR A 1015 13.95 7.69 -11.74
N TRP A 1016 14.54 8.83 -11.39
CA TRP A 1016 13.95 10.13 -11.66
C TRP A 1016 13.65 10.34 -13.13
N MET A 1017 14.56 9.94 -14.04
CA MET A 1017 14.32 10.08 -15.48
C MET A 1017 13.13 9.21 -15.93
N SER A 1018 13.03 7.96 -15.46
CA SER A 1018 11.88 7.10 -15.76
C SER A 1018 10.57 7.66 -15.19
N ALA A 1019 10.59 8.17 -13.96
CA ALA A 1019 9.43 8.78 -13.31
C ALA A 1019 8.95 10.04 -14.04
N LEU A 1020 9.88 10.92 -14.44
CA LEU A 1020 9.58 12.14 -15.20
C LEU A 1020 8.98 11.82 -16.57
N HIS A 1021 9.49 10.80 -17.26
CA HIS A 1021 8.95 10.34 -18.54
C HIS A 1021 7.54 9.76 -18.38
N ALA A 1022 7.35 8.84 -17.43
CA ALA A 1022 6.05 8.24 -17.16
C ALA A 1022 5.00 9.29 -16.76
N ALA A 1023 5.37 10.25 -15.91
CA ALA A 1023 4.52 11.37 -15.51
C ALA A 1023 4.16 12.31 -16.68
N GLU A 1024 5.07 12.49 -17.65
CA GLU A 1024 4.75 13.21 -18.89
C GLU A 1024 3.70 12.46 -19.70
N LYS A 1025 3.86 11.13 -19.86
CA LYS A 1025 2.95 10.30 -20.66
C LYS A 1025 1.56 10.19 -20.09
N ILE A 1026 1.41 10.14 -18.77
CA ILE A 1026 0.09 10.10 -18.14
C ILE A 1026 -0.53 11.51 -17.96
N GLY A 1027 0.18 12.57 -18.37
CA GLY A 1027 -0.32 13.96 -18.37
C GLY A 1027 -0.08 14.75 -17.07
N PHE A 1028 0.55 14.14 -16.07
CA PHE A 1028 0.79 14.75 -14.77
C PHE A 1028 1.75 15.95 -14.84
N ASN A 1029 2.84 15.84 -15.59
CA ASN A 1029 3.79 16.93 -15.77
C ASN A 1029 3.11 18.18 -16.33
N LYS A 1030 2.24 18.02 -17.34
CA LYS A 1030 1.46 19.13 -17.89
C LYS A 1030 0.59 19.77 -16.81
N ALA A 1031 -0.13 18.98 -16.03
CA ALA A 1031 -0.97 19.50 -14.97
C ALA A 1031 -0.19 20.27 -13.90
N LEU A 1032 0.99 19.77 -13.51
CA LEU A 1032 1.86 20.45 -12.56
C LEU A 1032 2.40 21.79 -13.12
N ARG A 1033 2.75 21.85 -14.41
CA ARG A 1033 3.15 23.10 -15.09
C ARG A 1033 2.03 24.12 -15.11
N ASP A 1034 0.79 23.68 -15.33
CA ASP A 1034 -0.38 24.54 -15.42
C ASP A 1034 -0.83 25.04 -14.02
N ALA A 1035 -0.53 24.28 -12.95
CA ALA A 1035 -1.00 24.57 -11.59
C ALA A 1035 -0.22 25.69 -10.88
N SER A 1036 1.09 25.82 -11.12
CA SER A 1036 1.91 26.87 -10.49
C SER A 1036 3.12 27.26 -11.37
N PRO A 1037 3.39 28.56 -11.59
CA PRO A 1037 4.59 29.02 -12.27
C PRO A 1037 5.90 28.59 -11.60
N LYS A 1038 5.91 28.52 -10.26
CA LYS A 1038 7.07 28.06 -9.49
C LYS A 1038 7.27 26.55 -9.67
N ALA A 1039 6.20 25.76 -9.52
CA ALA A 1039 6.26 24.33 -9.75
C ALA A 1039 6.69 23.97 -11.19
N LYS A 1040 6.18 24.73 -12.18
CA LYS A 1040 6.63 24.66 -13.57
C LYS A 1040 8.14 24.88 -13.69
N ALA A 1041 8.67 25.94 -13.06
CA ALA A 1041 10.10 26.26 -13.12
C ALA A 1041 10.96 25.13 -12.55
N VAL A 1042 10.57 24.57 -11.39
CA VAL A 1042 11.26 23.44 -10.77
C VAL A 1042 11.21 22.19 -11.65
N LEU A 1043 10.04 21.82 -12.18
CA LEU A 1043 9.90 20.63 -13.02
C LEU A 1043 10.72 20.73 -14.32
N ASP A 1044 10.63 21.87 -15.01
CA ASP A 1044 11.37 22.09 -16.25
C ASP A 1044 12.89 22.16 -16.01
N TRP A 1045 13.31 22.72 -14.87
CA TRP A 1045 14.69 22.69 -14.41
C TRP A 1045 15.15 21.26 -14.16
N LEU A 1046 14.37 20.44 -13.44
CA LEU A 1046 14.71 19.06 -13.13
C LEU A 1046 14.94 18.24 -14.40
N ILE A 1047 14.02 18.30 -15.37
CA ILE A 1047 14.16 17.65 -16.69
C ILE A 1047 15.43 18.14 -17.40
N THR A 1048 15.72 19.44 -17.33
CA THR A 1048 16.92 20.02 -17.95
C THR A 1048 18.21 19.55 -17.27
N MET A 1049 18.21 19.37 -15.94
CA MET A 1049 19.35 18.81 -15.22
C MET A 1049 19.61 17.36 -15.65
N HIS A 1050 18.57 16.52 -15.77
CA HIS A 1050 18.73 15.15 -16.27
C HIS A 1050 19.29 15.13 -17.69
N GLN A 1051 18.78 15.97 -18.60
CA GLN A 1051 19.36 16.11 -19.94
C GLN A 1051 20.85 16.49 -19.88
N LYS A 1052 21.23 17.43 -19.01
CA LYS A 1052 22.64 17.85 -18.85
C LYS A 1052 23.54 16.71 -18.42
N ARG A 1053 23.12 15.89 -17.44
CA ARG A 1053 23.86 14.67 -17.05
C ARG A 1053 24.01 13.72 -18.24
N ILE A 1054 22.90 13.39 -18.88
CA ILE A 1054 22.83 12.38 -19.94
C ILE A 1054 23.72 12.76 -21.12
N THR A 1055 23.58 13.98 -21.65
CA THR A 1055 24.39 14.44 -22.79
C THR A 1055 25.85 14.59 -22.40
N GLY A 1056 26.15 15.11 -21.21
CA GLY A 1056 27.51 15.26 -20.71
C GLY A 1056 28.25 13.91 -20.56
N ARG A 1057 27.55 12.87 -20.10
CA ARG A 1057 28.11 11.52 -19.97
C ARG A 1057 28.28 10.85 -21.33
N LEU A 1058 27.23 10.77 -22.14
CA LEU A 1058 27.26 10.00 -23.39
C LEU A 1058 28.11 10.65 -24.49
N ASN A 1059 28.19 11.99 -24.55
CA ASN A 1059 28.94 12.68 -25.61
C ASN A 1059 30.44 12.88 -25.30
N GLY A 1060 30.95 12.32 -24.20
CA GLY A 1060 32.39 12.43 -23.90
C GLY A 1060 32.79 12.18 -22.44
N GLY A 1061 31.84 11.93 -21.54
CA GLY A 1061 32.06 11.71 -20.12
C GLY A 1061 32.10 10.25 -19.67
N MET A 1062 32.03 9.28 -20.58
CA MET A 1062 31.96 7.85 -20.24
C MET A 1062 33.21 7.30 -19.54
N GLN A 1063 34.35 7.98 -19.68
CA GLN A 1063 35.60 7.59 -19.02
C GLN A 1063 35.77 8.15 -17.60
N VAL A 1064 34.77 8.87 -17.06
CA VAL A 1064 34.81 9.26 -15.65
C VAL A 1064 34.69 8.01 -14.78
N ASN A 1065 35.69 7.78 -13.94
CA ASN A 1065 35.78 6.59 -13.13
C ASN A 1065 34.81 6.59 -11.96
N SER A 1066 34.38 5.39 -11.54
CA SER A 1066 33.61 5.20 -10.31
C SER A 1066 34.53 5.09 -9.09
N TYR A 1067 33.98 5.20 -7.88
CA TYR A 1067 34.71 5.07 -6.63
C TYR A 1067 33.95 4.16 -5.64
N GLU A 1068 34.67 3.24 -5.00
CA GLU A 1068 34.19 2.16 -4.10
C GLU A 1068 33.23 1.14 -4.74
N ILE A 1069 32.19 1.60 -5.42
CA ILE A 1069 31.16 0.79 -6.06
C ILE A 1069 30.93 1.26 -7.50
N ASP A 1070 30.44 0.36 -8.35
CA ASP A 1070 30.42 0.47 -9.80
C ASP A 1070 29.44 1.50 -10.38
N TYR A 1071 28.59 2.10 -9.54
CA TYR A 1071 27.57 3.11 -9.89
C TYR A 1071 27.66 4.41 -9.07
N THR A 1072 28.75 4.63 -8.33
CA THR A 1072 29.04 5.87 -7.61
C THR A 1072 30.13 6.64 -8.32
N ILE A 1073 29.81 7.84 -8.81
CA ILE A 1073 30.72 8.63 -9.64
C ILE A 1073 31.08 9.94 -8.94
N PRO A 1074 32.33 10.08 -8.44
CA PRO A 1074 32.79 11.35 -7.88
C PRO A 1074 32.96 12.39 -8.99
N LEU A 1075 32.37 13.56 -8.78
CA LEU A 1075 32.52 14.72 -9.66
C LEU A 1075 33.63 15.63 -9.11
N TRP A 1076 33.46 16.17 -7.91
CA TRP A 1076 34.49 16.98 -7.25
C TRP A 1076 34.80 16.37 -5.89
N THR A 1077 35.98 15.75 -5.76
CA THR A 1077 36.40 15.17 -4.48
C THR A 1077 36.74 16.25 -3.46
N PRO A 1078 36.68 15.96 -2.14
CA PRO A 1078 37.09 16.92 -1.11
C PRO A 1078 38.51 17.45 -1.33
N ALA A 1079 39.42 16.60 -1.83
CA ALA A 1079 40.80 17.00 -2.17
C ALA A 1079 40.85 18.01 -3.33
N MET A 1080 40.03 17.84 -4.37
CA MET A 1080 39.95 18.79 -5.49
C MET A 1080 39.39 20.13 -5.01
N ILE A 1081 38.34 20.12 -4.19
CA ILE A 1081 37.71 21.33 -3.65
C ILE A 1081 38.71 22.09 -2.78
N SER A 1082 39.43 21.38 -1.89
CA SER A 1082 40.46 21.96 -1.05
C SER A 1082 41.61 22.56 -1.87
N ALA A 1083 42.12 21.84 -2.88
CA ALA A 1083 43.17 22.34 -3.77
C ALA A 1083 42.75 23.57 -4.59
N ALA A 1084 41.46 23.71 -4.90
CA ALA A 1084 40.89 24.87 -5.57
C ALA A 1084 40.63 26.07 -4.63
N GLY A 1085 40.90 25.94 -3.32
CA GLY A 1085 40.54 26.93 -2.30
C GLY A 1085 39.02 27.12 -2.18
N GLY A 1086 38.25 26.08 -2.51
CA GLY A 1086 36.79 26.12 -2.59
C GLY A 1086 36.22 26.90 -3.77
N ASN A 1087 37.03 27.50 -4.64
CA ASN A 1087 36.50 28.25 -5.79
C ASN A 1087 36.02 27.28 -6.89
N ALA A 1088 34.70 27.21 -7.09
CA ALA A 1088 34.09 26.30 -8.05
C ALA A 1088 34.55 26.53 -9.50
N ALA A 1089 35.00 27.75 -9.86
CA ALA A 1089 35.50 28.05 -11.20
C ALA A 1089 36.85 27.38 -11.51
N ASN A 1090 37.63 27.03 -10.48
CA ASN A 1090 38.94 26.38 -10.62
C ASN A 1090 38.87 24.85 -10.72
N LEU A 1091 37.68 24.27 -10.51
CA LEU A 1091 37.45 22.84 -10.61
C LEU A 1091 37.20 22.42 -12.07
N PRO A 1092 37.24 21.12 -12.42
CA PRO A 1092 36.82 20.68 -13.74
C PRO A 1092 35.35 21.01 -14.00
N GLN A 1093 35.05 21.58 -15.17
CA GLN A 1093 33.72 22.13 -15.48
C GLN A 1093 32.84 21.19 -16.32
N THR A 1094 33.38 20.08 -16.83
CA THR A 1094 32.68 19.10 -17.69
C THR A 1094 33.11 17.68 -17.35
N PHE A 1095 32.30 16.67 -17.68
CA PHE A 1095 32.68 15.26 -17.46
C PHE A 1095 33.95 14.88 -18.23
N ALA A 1096 34.16 15.41 -19.43
CA ALA A 1096 35.39 15.20 -20.18
C ALA A 1096 36.61 15.77 -19.42
N ALA A 1097 36.50 16.99 -18.88
CA ALA A 1097 37.55 17.59 -18.06
C ALA A 1097 37.80 16.79 -16.76
N LEU A 1098 36.77 16.17 -16.17
CA LEU A 1098 36.92 15.26 -15.04
C LEU A 1098 37.74 14.02 -15.40
N ALA A 1099 37.39 13.35 -16.50
CA ALA A 1099 38.15 12.20 -16.97
C ALA A 1099 39.61 12.58 -17.30
N THR A 1100 39.84 13.78 -17.84
CA THR A 1100 41.19 14.33 -18.03
C THR A 1100 41.92 14.54 -16.69
N ALA A 1101 41.26 15.15 -15.70
CA ALA A 1101 41.82 15.39 -14.38
C ALA A 1101 42.13 14.09 -13.62
N GLN A 1102 41.37 13.02 -13.85
CA GLN A 1102 41.64 11.69 -13.30
C GLN A 1102 42.90 11.04 -13.90
N GLY A 1103 43.33 11.45 -15.09
CA GLY A 1103 44.58 10.98 -15.71
C GLY A 1103 44.64 9.46 -15.82
N ALA A 1104 45.63 8.84 -15.18
CA ALA A 1104 45.79 7.38 -15.13
C ALA A 1104 44.67 6.66 -14.36
N ASN A 1105 43.93 7.38 -13.51
CA ASN A 1105 42.83 6.84 -12.72
C ASN A 1105 41.47 6.94 -13.42
N LYS A 1106 41.41 7.35 -14.70
CA LYS A 1106 40.18 7.36 -15.48
C LYS A 1106 39.71 5.92 -15.76
N ALA A 1107 38.42 5.75 -16.05
CA ALA A 1107 37.89 4.43 -16.41
C ALA A 1107 38.56 3.90 -17.70
N PRO A 1108 38.87 2.58 -17.77
CA PRO A 1108 39.57 1.99 -18.90
C PRO A 1108 38.71 1.95 -20.18
N SER A 1109 37.39 1.87 -20.03
CA SER A 1109 36.42 1.85 -21.13
C SER A 1109 35.09 2.46 -20.67
N TRP A 1110 34.10 2.49 -21.56
CA TRP A 1110 32.77 3.03 -21.24
C TRP A 1110 31.96 2.08 -20.33
N ASP A 1111 32.22 0.78 -20.41
CA ASP A 1111 31.51 -0.32 -19.76
C ASP A 1111 32.26 -0.94 -18.56
N ALA A 1112 33.43 -0.39 -18.21
CA ALA A 1112 34.23 -0.80 -17.06
C ALA A 1112 34.74 0.42 -16.29
N TRP A 1113 35.12 0.19 -15.05
CA TRP A 1113 35.79 1.14 -14.16
C TRP A 1113 37.06 0.48 -13.60
N THR A 1114 37.90 1.19 -12.85
CA THR A 1114 39.19 0.61 -12.40
C THR A 1114 39.04 -0.58 -11.45
N GLY A 1115 37.86 -0.78 -10.83
CA GLY A 1115 37.55 -1.90 -9.97
C GLY A 1115 36.81 -3.07 -10.64
N GLY A 1116 36.43 -2.98 -11.92
CA GLY A 1116 35.70 -4.06 -12.60
C GLY A 1116 34.77 -3.59 -13.72
N GLY A 1117 33.76 -4.39 -14.06
CA GLY A 1117 32.67 -3.98 -14.95
C GLY A 1117 31.77 -2.93 -14.29
N ARG A 1118 31.13 -2.07 -15.09
CA ARG A 1118 30.03 -1.23 -14.58
C ARG A 1118 28.77 -2.05 -14.35
N ASP A 1119 27.92 -1.60 -13.44
CA ASP A 1119 26.60 -2.20 -13.24
C ASP A 1119 25.73 -1.97 -14.49
N GLY A 1120 25.30 -3.06 -15.12
CA GLY A 1120 24.55 -3.03 -16.37
C GLY A 1120 23.18 -2.34 -16.25
N GLN A 1121 22.47 -2.50 -15.14
CA GLN A 1121 21.15 -1.90 -14.95
C GLN A 1121 21.23 -0.38 -14.79
N SER A 1122 22.20 0.11 -14.01
CA SER A 1122 22.45 1.56 -13.88
C SER A 1122 22.81 2.19 -15.22
N MET A 1123 23.55 1.45 -16.04
CA MET A 1123 23.96 1.86 -17.37
C MET A 1123 22.81 1.80 -18.37
N ASP A 1124 21.95 0.78 -18.32
CA ASP A 1124 20.78 0.66 -19.19
C ASP A 1124 19.81 1.84 -18.98
N GLN A 1125 19.64 2.31 -17.74
CA GLN A 1125 18.89 3.54 -17.45
C GLN A 1125 19.51 4.79 -18.09
N LEU A 1126 20.84 4.93 -17.99
CA LEU A 1126 21.57 6.02 -18.64
C LEU A 1126 21.44 5.96 -20.17
N LEU A 1127 21.51 4.75 -20.74
CA LEU A 1127 21.37 4.50 -22.17
C LEU A 1127 19.93 4.74 -22.67
N ALA A 1128 18.91 4.43 -21.87
CA ALA A 1128 17.51 4.74 -22.21
C ALA A 1128 17.21 6.26 -22.18
N GLY A 1129 17.88 6.99 -21.27
CA GLY A 1129 17.63 8.41 -20.98
C GLY A 1129 17.46 9.34 -22.18
N PRO A 1130 18.35 9.33 -23.21
CA PRO A 1130 18.20 10.16 -24.40
C PRO A 1130 16.85 9.95 -25.10
N HIS A 1131 16.45 8.69 -25.27
CA HIS A 1131 15.22 8.32 -25.97
C HIS A 1131 13.98 8.69 -25.15
N LEU A 1132 14.03 8.58 -23.82
CA LEU A 1132 12.97 9.07 -22.92
C LEU A 1132 12.77 10.58 -23.11
N LEU A 1133 13.85 11.36 -23.11
CA LEU A 1133 13.79 12.82 -23.29
C LEU A 1133 13.27 13.23 -24.68
N LEU A 1134 13.73 12.56 -25.75
CA LEU A 1134 13.21 12.78 -27.10
C LEU A 1134 11.71 12.51 -27.18
N ASP A 1135 11.25 11.47 -26.48
CA ASP A 1135 9.84 11.11 -26.43
C ASP A 1135 8.98 12.04 -25.56
N MET A 1136 9.59 12.80 -24.64
CA MET A 1136 8.99 13.94 -23.96
C MET A 1136 8.98 15.22 -24.84
N GLY A 1137 9.46 15.15 -26.08
CA GLY A 1137 9.45 16.26 -27.04
C GLY A 1137 10.68 17.16 -27.00
N ARG A 1138 11.78 16.75 -26.34
CA ARG A 1138 13.05 17.47 -26.38
C ARG A 1138 13.73 17.29 -27.73
N THR A 1139 14.40 18.33 -28.25
CA THR A 1139 14.94 18.36 -29.63
C THR A 1139 16.39 18.86 -29.73
N ASP A 1140 17.11 18.93 -28.60
CA ASP A 1140 18.49 19.41 -28.55
C ASP A 1140 19.45 18.54 -29.40
N SER A 1141 20.34 19.15 -30.18
CA SER A 1141 21.27 18.41 -31.04
C SER A 1141 22.23 17.51 -30.26
N ALA A 1142 22.69 17.94 -29.08
CA ALA A 1142 23.54 17.12 -28.23
C ALA A 1142 22.77 15.93 -27.66
N LEU A 1143 21.46 16.06 -27.48
CA LEU A 1143 20.58 14.94 -27.10
C LEU A 1143 20.45 13.92 -28.24
N THR A 1144 20.30 14.38 -29.48
CA THR A 1144 20.30 13.48 -30.66
C THR A 1144 21.62 12.73 -30.79
N THR A 1145 22.76 13.40 -30.60
CA THR A 1145 24.07 12.75 -30.56
C THR A 1145 24.13 11.68 -29.45
N ALA A 1146 23.67 12.02 -28.25
CA ALA A 1146 23.65 11.09 -27.12
C ALA A 1146 22.79 9.85 -27.40
N ALA A 1147 21.65 10.01 -28.08
CA ALA A 1147 20.80 8.90 -28.49
C ALA A 1147 21.52 7.96 -29.48
N THR A 1148 22.20 8.50 -30.49
CA THR A 1148 22.99 7.69 -31.44
C THR A 1148 24.12 6.94 -30.73
N THR A 1149 24.86 7.61 -29.84
CA THR A 1149 25.94 6.97 -29.07
C THR A 1149 25.39 5.88 -28.15
N SER A 1150 24.27 6.13 -27.49
CA SER A 1150 23.59 5.15 -26.65
C SER A 1150 23.20 3.89 -27.42
N ASP A 1151 22.59 4.04 -28.61
CA ASP A 1151 22.21 2.91 -29.44
C ASP A 1151 23.44 2.06 -29.82
N GLY A 1152 24.57 2.70 -30.15
CA GLY A 1152 25.82 1.99 -30.44
C GLY A 1152 26.33 1.14 -29.26
N TYR A 1153 26.31 1.70 -28.05
CA TYR A 1153 26.72 0.99 -26.83
C TYR A 1153 25.77 -0.17 -26.50
N PHE A 1154 24.45 0.07 -26.56
CA PHE A 1154 23.45 -0.95 -26.30
C PHE A 1154 23.57 -2.12 -27.28
N GLN A 1155 23.68 -1.85 -28.60
CA GLN A 1155 23.83 -2.90 -29.61
C GLN A 1155 25.14 -3.68 -29.45
N SER A 1156 26.23 -3.01 -29.08
CA SER A 1156 27.50 -3.69 -28.77
C SER A 1156 27.35 -4.69 -27.63
N LYS A 1157 26.66 -4.33 -26.54
CA LYS A 1157 26.40 -5.23 -25.42
C LYS A 1157 25.42 -6.35 -25.76
N LEU A 1158 24.37 -6.04 -26.50
CA LEU A 1158 23.42 -7.05 -26.98
C LEU A 1158 24.13 -8.12 -27.82
N ALA A 1159 24.97 -7.71 -28.76
CA ALA A 1159 25.76 -8.64 -29.58
C ALA A 1159 26.73 -9.47 -28.72
N SER A 1160 27.46 -8.82 -27.81
CA SER A 1160 28.39 -9.48 -26.89
C SER A 1160 27.73 -10.54 -26.01
N GLU A 1161 26.58 -10.24 -25.41
CA GLU A 1161 25.86 -11.17 -24.54
C GLU A 1161 25.20 -12.29 -25.36
N THR A 1162 24.66 -11.98 -26.53
CA THR A 1162 24.08 -12.99 -27.44
C THR A 1162 25.14 -14.00 -27.88
N ALA A 1163 26.37 -13.56 -28.14
CA ALA A 1163 27.49 -14.41 -28.55
C ALA A 1163 27.89 -15.46 -27.48
N LYS A 1164 27.49 -15.28 -26.22
CA LYS A 1164 27.72 -16.27 -25.15
C LYS A 1164 26.86 -17.54 -25.31
N GLY A 1165 25.84 -17.50 -26.17
CA GLY A 1165 24.95 -18.64 -26.45
C GLY A 1165 23.85 -18.84 -25.42
N ALA A 1166 22.93 -19.76 -25.73
CA ALA A 1166 21.66 -19.96 -25.02
C ALA A 1166 21.79 -20.24 -23.50
N ASN A 1167 22.91 -20.84 -23.07
CA ASN A 1167 23.13 -21.23 -21.68
C ASN A 1167 23.66 -20.10 -20.80
N THR A 1168 24.29 -19.09 -21.41
CA THR A 1168 25.11 -18.09 -20.69
C THR A 1168 24.71 -16.65 -21.02
N ALA A 1169 24.00 -16.41 -22.11
CA ALA A 1169 23.54 -15.07 -22.48
C ALA A 1169 22.69 -14.44 -21.36
N GLY A 1170 22.99 -13.18 -21.03
CA GLY A 1170 22.32 -12.45 -19.94
C GLY A 1170 22.96 -12.66 -18.57
N SER A 1171 23.99 -13.49 -18.43
CA SER A 1171 24.71 -13.67 -17.15
C SER A 1171 25.61 -12.48 -16.76
N GLY A 1172 25.89 -11.58 -17.71
CA GLY A 1172 26.70 -10.38 -17.48
C GLY A 1172 25.85 -9.11 -17.47
N TRP A 1173 25.94 -8.31 -18.53
CA TRP A 1173 25.36 -6.96 -18.58
C TRP A 1173 23.84 -6.93 -18.33
N PHE A 1174 23.08 -7.82 -18.99
CA PHE A 1174 21.61 -7.83 -18.91
C PHE A 1174 21.04 -8.72 -17.79
N GLN A 1175 21.86 -9.03 -16.77
CA GLN A 1175 21.46 -9.91 -15.66
C GLN A 1175 20.25 -9.38 -14.88
N PHE A 1176 20.14 -8.05 -14.77
CA PHE A 1176 19.06 -7.34 -14.07
C PHE A 1176 18.33 -6.36 -15.00
N HIS A 1177 18.36 -6.61 -16.32
CA HIS A 1177 17.71 -5.73 -17.29
C HIS A 1177 16.20 -5.91 -17.30
N GLN A 1178 15.45 -4.82 -17.19
CA GLN A 1178 14.00 -4.84 -16.99
C GLN A 1178 13.31 -3.95 -18.02
N ALA A 1179 12.01 -4.19 -18.27
CA ALA A 1179 11.27 -3.55 -19.35
C ALA A 1179 11.35 -2.01 -19.33
N THR A 1180 11.15 -1.36 -18.18
CA THR A 1180 11.13 0.11 -18.07
C THR A 1180 12.50 0.77 -18.04
N ASN A 1181 13.59 0.00 -18.11
CA ASN A 1181 14.94 0.52 -18.30
C ASN A 1181 15.35 0.48 -19.79
N ASN A 1182 14.37 0.46 -20.70
CA ASN A 1182 14.57 0.52 -22.16
C ASN A 1182 14.08 1.84 -22.75
N LYS A 1183 14.43 2.07 -24.01
CA LYS A 1183 13.84 3.15 -24.82
C LYS A 1183 12.31 2.98 -24.92
N PRO A 1184 11.55 4.07 -25.11
CA PRO A 1184 10.11 4.01 -25.32
C PRO A 1184 9.74 3.14 -26.52
N PHE A 1185 8.65 2.41 -26.40
CA PHE A 1185 8.00 1.76 -27.53
C PHE A 1185 6.90 2.69 -28.05
N LYS A 1186 6.98 3.04 -29.34
CA LYS A 1186 5.95 3.81 -30.05
C LYS A 1186 5.25 2.86 -31.02
N PRO A 1187 3.99 2.50 -30.75
CA PRO A 1187 3.20 1.69 -31.66
C PRO A 1187 2.99 2.36 -33.02
#